data_AF-V9KKV8-F1
#
_entry.id   AF-V9KKV8-F1
#
_cell.length_a   1.000
_cell.length_b   1.000
_cell.length_c   1.000
_cell.angle_alpha   90.00
_cell.angle_beta   90.00
_cell.angle_gamma   90.00
#
_symmetry.space_group_name_H-M   'P 1'
#
loop_
_entity.id
_entity.type
_entity.pdbx_description
1 polymer ?
#
loop_
_entity_poly.entity_id
_entity_poly.type
_entity_poly.pdbx_seq_one_letter_code
_entity_poly.pdbx_strand_id
1 'polypeptide(L)'
;MGILHFYTGLCSLPPTDPGSHLLHHESGPAGKVRAVSLELCYNVDWTEATDPSDEQRQRLRWLFTSPFDPEAISTDPSLRDVPNSFLVEIGPRLNFSTAWSTNAVSICRSLGLPAIDRVECSRRYLIQLSEGACLSSGERTGMTARLYDQMTECVYAQPITSFSVSAQPVPVSEIDVVGTGKLALERANQQLGLAFDEWDVDFYTNLFQKIRRNPTSVECFDLAQSNSEHSRHWFFKGQLRVNGEEMKASLFDQIMKTQNHSNTNNIIKFSDNSSAIEGRSVTCLYPNNPTQASHYSQRHTTRHLVFTAETHNFPTGVAPFSGATTGTGGRIRDVQATGRGAHVIAGTAGYCFGNLLYPGHEEPWEDQEFPYPGNFARPLEIAIQASNGASDYGNKFGEPVLAGFARSFGMSLPTGERREWVKPIMFSGGIGTIEAEHVQKKTPELAMDVVKIGGPVYRIGVGGGAASSIQVQGDSSAELDFGAVQRGDPEMEQRMNRAVRACIETSRGNPICSIHDQGAGGNGNVLKELSMPAGAIIYTSKFQVGDPTLSVMEIWGAEYQESNALLSRAEDREFLRSVCEREKCPIDFVGKITGDGKIVLVDDREQAGAEGSGEPDTSPRCGETRHPVDLELDWVIGKMPQKKFVLNGMKPTLLPLTLPADLSVRDALSRVLRLPSVASKRYLTNKVDRSVTGLVVQ
;
A
#
# COMPACT_ATOMS: atom_id res chain seq x y z
N MET A 1 19.61 24.19 10.33
CA MET A 1 18.52 23.61 9.51
C MET A 1 18.42 24.35 8.21
N GLY A 2 18.81 23.67 7.14
CA GLY A 2 18.71 24.18 5.78
C GLY A 2 18.79 23.02 4.80
N ILE A 3 18.16 23.20 3.64
CA ILE A 3 18.26 22.23 2.55
C ILE A 3 19.57 22.46 1.81
N LEU A 4 20.36 21.40 1.65
CA LEU A 4 21.52 21.37 0.77
C LEU A 4 21.08 20.87 -0.60
N HIS A 5 21.44 21.59 -1.65
CA HIS A 5 21.12 21.23 -3.03
C HIS A 5 22.34 20.67 -3.75
N PHE A 6 22.18 19.52 -4.40
CA PHE A 6 23.18 18.91 -5.25
C PHE A 6 22.58 18.67 -6.64
N TYR A 7 23.04 19.44 -7.61
CA TYR A 7 22.58 19.41 -9.00
C TYR A 7 23.45 18.48 -9.81
N THR A 8 22.81 17.65 -10.63
CA THR A 8 23.49 16.85 -11.66
C THR A 8 23.88 17.71 -12.87
N GLY A 9 24.83 17.24 -13.66
CA GLY A 9 25.05 17.72 -15.02
C GLY A 9 23.82 17.47 -15.89
N LEU A 10 23.84 18.02 -17.12
CA LEU A 10 22.73 17.82 -18.05
C LEU A 10 22.54 16.33 -18.34
N CYS A 11 21.38 15.82 -17.96
CA CYS A 11 21.01 14.43 -18.16
C CYS A 11 20.48 14.23 -19.58
N SER A 12 20.85 13.12 -20.22
CA SER A 12 20.14 12.67 -21.42
C SER A 12 18.70 12.36 -21.06
N LEU A 13 17.74 12.85 -21.83
CA LEU A 13 16.33 12.50 -21.66
C LEU A 13 16.10 11.05 -22.12
N PRO A 14 15.80 10.10 -21.22
CA PRO A 14 15.48 8.74 -21.66
C PRO A 14 14.15 8.73 -22.44
N PRO A 15 13.94 7.78 -23.37
CA PRO A 15 12.71 7.72 -24.17
C PRO A 15 11.42 7.61 -23.35
N THR A 16 11.52 7.11 -22.12
CA THR A 16 10.41 6.96 -21.17
C THR A 16 10.16 8.20 -20.33
N ASP A 17 11.03 9.22 -20.41
CA ASP A 17 10.85 10.46 -19.67
C ASP A 17 9.74 11.32 -20.29
N PRO A 18 8.85 11.91 -19.48
CA PRO A 18 7.80 12.80 -19.97
C PRO A 18 8.30 13.96 -20.85
N GLY A 19 9.49 14.49 -20.57
CA GLY A 19 10.14 15.53 -21.35
C GLY A 19 10.45 15.10 -22.79
N SER A 20 10.76 13.82 -23.01
CA SER A 20 10.96 13.25 -24.36
C SER A 20 9.69 13.31 -25.19
N HIS A 21 8.52 13.06 -24.58
CA HIS A 21 7.23 13.10 -25.28
C HIS A 21 6.86 14.52 -25.74
N LEU A 22 7.33 15.57 -25.05
CA LEU A 22 7.11 16.95 -25.51
C LEU A 22 7.83 17.26 -26.84
N LEU A 23 8.90 16.55 -27.17
CA LEU A 23 9.65 16.74 -28.42
C LEU A 23 9.01 16.04 -29.63
N HIS A 24 8.17 15.04 -29.41
CA HIS A 24 7.63 14.18 -30.47
C HIS A 24 6.23 14.56 -30.97
N HIS A 25 5.62 15.62 -30.42
CA HIS A 25 4.31 16.10 -30.85
C HIS A 25 4.42 17.24 -31.87
N GLU A 26 4.09 16.96 -33.14
CA GLU A 26 4.13 17.94 -34.24
C GLU A 26 2.94 18.92 -34.25
N SER A 27 1.94 18.74 -33.38
CA SER A 27 0.70 19.54 -33.36
C SER A 27 0.39 20.13 -31.97
N GLY A 28 -0.23 21.31 -31.96
CA GLY A 28 -0.60 22.03 -30.73
C GLY A 28 0.59 22.77 -30.07
N PRO A 29 0.50 23.09 -28.77
CA PRO A 29 1.53 23.86 -28.06
C PRO A 29 2.90 23.17 -28.00
N ALA A 30 2.93 21.83 -28.03
CA ALA A 30 4.15 21.03 -28.02
C ALA A 30 4.97 21.17 -29.32
N GLY A 31 4.33 21.43 -30.47
CA GLY A 31 5.03 21.70 -31.73
C GLY A 31 5.81 23.02 -31.74
N LYS A 32 5.67 23.85 -30.69
CA LYS A 32 6.46 25.07 -30.46
C LYS A 32 7.75 24.78 -29.68
N VAL A 33 7.98 23.56 -29.21
CA VAL A 33 9.16 23.18 -28.43
C VAL A 33 10.31 22.81 -29.38
N ARG A 34 11.46 23.46 -29.20
CA ARG A 34 12.69 23.20 -29.95
C ARG A 34 13.57 22.16 -29.26
N ALA A 35 13.70 22.27 -27.94
CA ALA A 35 14.57 21.41 -27.15
C ALA A 35 14.08 21.35 -25.70
N VAL A 36 14.35 20.23 -25.05
CA VAL A 36 14.13 20.03 -23.61
C VAL A 36 15.46 19.57 -23.01
N SER A 37 15.88 20.20 -21.92
CA SER A 37 17.04 19.78 -21.13
C SER A 37 16.60 19.41 -19.73
N LEU A 38 17.22 18.38 -19.15
CA LEU A 38 16.92 17.87 -17.82
C LEU A 38 18.14 17.96 -16.91
N GLU A 39 17.91 18.43 -15.70
CA GLU A 39 18.86 18.42 -14.57
C GLU A 39 18.12 17.83 -13.36
N LEU A 40 18.72 16.87 -12.67
CA LEU A 40 18.24 16.40 -11.37
C LEU A 40 18.82 17.27 -10.24
N CYS A 41 18.04 17.49 -9.19
CA CYS A 41 18.47 18.14 -7.95
C CYS A 41 18.16 17.23 -6.76
N TYR A 42 19.20 16.84 -6.03
CA TYR A 42 19.06 16.16 -4.74
C TYR A 42 18.96 17.20 -3.64
N ASN A 43 17.81 17.24 -2.98
CA ASN A 43 17.49 18.12 -1.87
C ASN A 43 17.71 17.33 -0.57
N VAL A 44 18.70 17.73 0.22
CA VAL A 44 19.13 17.02 1.44
C VAL A 44 18.78 17.87 2.64
N ASP A 45 17.96 17.33 3.54
CA ASP A 45 17.65 17.97 4.81
C ASP A 45 18.81 17.82 5.78
N TRP A 46 19.40 18.94 6.20
CA TRP A 46 20.50 18.96 7.16
C TRP A 46 20.03 19.53 8.49
N THR A 47 20.00 18.70 9.52
CA THR A 47 19.34 19.02 10.80
C THR A 47 20.26 19.67 11.82
N GLU A 48 21.57 19.57 11.66
CA GLU A 48 22.53 20.24 12.54
C GLU A 48 22.49 21.77 12.36
N ALA A 49 22.90 22.48 13.42
CA ALA A 49 22.99 23.94 13.42
C ALA A 49 24.23 24.43 12.65
N THR A 50 25.30 23.65 12.66
CA THR A 50 26.53 23.90 11.92
C THR A 50 26.46 23.32 10.53
N ASP A 51 27.12 23.96 9.58
CA ASP A 51 27.31 23.43 8.23
C ASP A 51 28.04 22.07 8.25
N PRO A 52 27.77 21.18 7.28
CA PRO A 52 28.53 19.94 7.13
C PRO A 52 30.01 20.24 6.92
N SER A 53 30.87 19.49 7.61
CA SER A 53 32.32 19.49 7.41
C SER A 53 32.71 19.11 5.99
N ASP A 54 33.93 19.45 5.57
CA ASP A 54 34.43 19.13 4.23
C ASP A 54 34.38 17.62 3.92
N GLU A 55 34.67 16.78 4.92
CA GLU A 55 34.58 15.33 4.79
C GLU A 55 33.13 14.87 4.56
N GLN A 56 32.17 15.41 5.31
CA GLN A 56 30.75 15.10 5.12
C GLN A 56 30.26 15.58 3.76
N ARG A 57 30.67 16.77 3.30
CA ARG A 57 30.36 17.28 1.94
C ARG A 57 30.96 16.40 0.87
N GLN A 58 32.17 15.89 1.04
CA GLN A 58 32.80 14.97 0.11
C GLN A 58 32.05 13.64 0.03
N ARG A 59 31.63 13.07 1.16
CA ARG A 59 30.80 11.86 1.20
C ARG A 59 29.45 12.07 0.49
N LEU A 60 28.80 13.21 0.70
CA LEU A 60 27.55 13.56 0.02
C LEU A 60 27.73 13.70 -1.50
N ARG A 61 28.76 14.43 -1.93
CA ARG A 61 29.10 14.53 -3.36
C ARG A 61 29.33 13.15 -3.95
N TRP A 62 30.15 12.31 -3.31
CA TRP A 62 30.40 10.95 -3.76
C TRP A 62 29.13 10.12 -3.88
N LEU A 63 28.22 10.22 -2.91
CA LEU A 63 26.96 9.48 -2.90
C LEU A 63 26.04 9.86 -4.06
N PHE A 64 25.93 11.15 -4.39
CA PHE A 64 25.07 11.63 -5.48
C PHE A 64 25.74 11.59 -6.86
N THR A 65 27.05 11.36 -6.90
CA THR A 65 27.79 11.30 -8.15
C THR A 65 27.57 9.96 -8.84
N SER A 66 27.21 10.00 -10.11
CA SER A 66 27.14 8.79 -10.94
C SER A 66 28.55 8.18 -11.06
N PRO A 67 28.73 6.86 -10.85
CA PRO A 67 30.02 6.22 -11.08
C PRO A 67 30.45 6.28 -12.55
N PHE A 68 29.53 6.57 -13.47
CA PHE A 68 29.79 6.73 -14.90
C PHE A 68 30.10 8.18 -15.30
N ASP A 69 29.87 9.15 -14.41
CA ASP A 69 30.12 10.57 -14.66
C ASP A 69 30.59 11.30 -13.38
N PRO A 70 31.89 11.17 -13.03
CA PRO A 70 32.43 11.59 -11.74
C PRO A 70 32.52 13.11 -11.53
N GLU A 71 32.37 13.93 -12.58
CA GLU A 71 32.43 15.40 -12.48
C GLU A 71 31.04 16.06 -12.56
N ALA A 72 29.96 15.28 -12.59
CA ALA A 72 28.61 15.78 -12.87
C ALA A 72 27.80 16.22 -11.65
N ILE A 73 28.37 16.45 -10.46
CA ILE A 73 27.60 17.00 -9.32
C ILE A 73 28.14 18.37 -8.90
N SER A 74 27.24 19.34 -8.82
CA SER A 74 27.49 20.74 -8.46
C SER A 74 26.56 21.18 -7.33
N THR A 75 26.97 22.17 -6.53
CA THR A 75 26.08 22.88 -5.58
C THR A 75 25.38 24.07 -6.22
N ASP A 76 25.80 24.44 -7.43
CA ASP A 76 25.18 25.48 -8.25
C ASP A 76 24.40 24.86 -9.42
N PRO A 77 23.19 25.37 -9.72
CA PRO A 77 22.39 24.84 -10.82
C PRO A 77 23.01 25.19 -12.18
N SER A 78 23.03 24.19 -13.07
CA SER A 78 23.46 24.29 -14.46
C SER A 78 22.35 24.90 -15.32
N LEU A 79 21.09 24.56 -15.04
CA LEU A 79 19.94 25.13 -15.75
C LEU A 79 19.49 26.46 -15.14
N ARG A 80 19.38 27.47 -15.99
CA ARG A 80 18.91 28.83 -15.67
C ARG A 80 17.90 29.28 -16.70
N ASP A 81 17.02 30.21 -16.32
CA ASP A 81 16.10 30.83 -17.27
C ASP A 81 16.89 31.58 -18.36
N VAL A 82 16.61 31.23 -19.61
CA VAL A 82 17.15 31.91 -20.80
C VAL A 82 16.01 32.49 -21.64
N PRO A 83 16.26 33.51 -22.49
CA PRO A 83 15.25 34.05 -23.38
C PRO A 83 14.58 32.95 -24.22
N ASN A 84 13.27 33.07 -24.46
CA ASN A 84 12.45 32.09 -25.19
C ASN A 84 12.46 30.66 -24.59
N SER A 85 12.56 30.56 -23.26
CA SER A 85 12.41 29.30 -22.53
C SER A 85 11.59 29.47 -21.26
N PHE A 86 11.26 28.36 -20.62
CA PHE A 86 10.80 28.37 -19.22
C PHE A 86 11.37 27.16 -18.48
N LEU A 87 11.79 27.40 -17.24
CA LEU A 87 12.25 26.38 -16.31
C LEU A 87 11.09 25.89 -15.43
N VAL A 88 10.98 24.58 -15.25
CA VAL A 88 10.04 23.96 -14.32
C VAL A 88 10.77 22.99 -13.43
N GLU A 89 10.66 23.16 -12.12
CA GLU A 89 11.13 22.19 -11.15
C GLU A 89 9.96 21.38 -10.60
N ILE A 90 10.10 20.06 -10.61
CA ILE A 90 9.07 19.10 -10.25
C ILE A 90 9.69 18.13 -9.24
N GLY A 91 9.03 17.93 -8.11
CA GLY A 91 9.46 16.95 -7.13
C GLY A 91 8.29 16.30 -6.41
N PRO A 92 8.58 15.38 -5.48
CA PRO A 92 7.57 14.77 -4.63
C PRO A 92 6.81 15.82 -3.84
N ARG A 93 5.54 15.53 -3.52
CA ARG A 93 4.79 16.36 -2.59
C ARG A 93 5.49 16.35 -1.22
N LEU A 94 5.58 17.53 -0.58
CA LEU A 94 6.38 17.70 0.63
C LEU A 94 5.78 17.04 1.88
N ASN A 95 4.48 16.73 1.87
CA ASN A 95 3.74 16.19 3.01
C ASN A 95 4.00 14.70 3.31
N PHE A 96 4.76 13.98 2.48
CA PHE A 96 5.21 12.62 2.78
C PHE A 96 6.58 12.35 2.15
N SER A 97 7.34 11.40 2.73
CA SER A 97 8.63 10.99 2.20
C SER A 97 8.49 9.83 1.21
N THR A 98 9.20 9.89 0.08
CA THR A 98 9.18 8.80 -0.91
C THR A 98 9.87 7.53 -0.37
N ALA A 99 9.58 6.36 -0.96
CA ALA A 99 10.35 5.14 -0.67
C ALA A 99 11.83 5.29 -1.07
N TRP A 100 12.11 6.05 -2.13
CA TRP A 100 13.47 6.40 -2.53
C TRP A 100 14.18 7.19 -1.42
N SER A 101 13.51 8.19 -0.84
CA SER A 101 14.02 8.98 0.29
C SER A 101 14.38 8.11 1.50
N THR A 102 13.49 7.20 1.91
CA THR A 102 13.75 6.27 3.03
C THR A 102 15.02 5.46 2.79
N ASN A 103 15.19 4.94 1.58
CA ASN A 103 16.39 4.18 1.20
C ASN A 103 17.64 5.06 1.13
N ALA A 104 17.55 6.26 0.56
CA ALA A 104 18.66 7.22 0.48
C ALA A 104 19.14 7.65 1.88
N VAL A 105 18.21 7.97 2.80
CA VAL A 105 18.53 8.29 4.20
C VAL A 105 19.18 7.09 4.89
N SER A 106 18.71 5.87 4.64
CA SER A 106 19.34 4.65 5.19
C SER A 106 20.79 4.47 4.72
N ILE A 107 21.10 4.84 3.48
CA ILE A 107 22.47 4.86 2.95
C ILE A 107 23.30 5.97 3.64
N CYS A 108 22.78 7.19 3.73
CA CYS A 108 23.44 8.31 4.42
C CYS A 108 23.82 7.94 5.87
N ARG A 109 22.89 7.35 6.63
CA ARG A 109 23.15 6.87 8.00
C ARG A 109 24.25 5.82 8.03
N SER A 110 24.25 4.88 7.08
CA SER A 110 25.30 3.85 6.96
C SER A 110 26.68 4.43 6.62
N LEU A 111 26.74 5.62 6.00
CA LEU A 111 27.96 6.38 5.73
C LEU A 111 28.39 7.32 6.89
N GLY A 112 27.72 7.23 8.05
CA GLY A 112 28.01 8.07 9.20
C GLY A 112 27.54 9.51 9.04
N LEU A 113 26.42 9.73 8.32
CA LEU A 113 25.77 11.04 8.17
C LEU A 113 24.42 11.04 8.93
N PRO A 114 24.42 11.07 10.27
CA PRO A 114 23.19 10.98 11.07
C PRO A 114 22.33 12.25 11.03
N ALA A 115 22.91 13.40 10.68
CA ALA A 115 22.25 14.70 10.59
C ALA A 115 21.35 14.87 9.36
N ILE A 116 20.98 13.77 8.71
CA ILE A 116 20.15 13.75 7.49
C ILE A 116 18.88 12.95 7.78
N ASP A 117 17.76 13.66 7.80
CA ASP A 117 16.45 13.06 8.06
C ASP A 117 15.64 12.83 6.78
N ARG A 118 15.95 13.55 5.70
CA ARG A 118 15.25 13.42 4.43
C ARG A 118 16.14 13.74 3.24
N VAL A 119 16.01 12.97 2.17
CA VAL A 119 16.62 13.25 0.87
C VAL A 119 15.59 13.04 -0.22
N GLU A 120 15.33 14.04 -1.06
CA GLU A 120 14.41 13.90 -2.20
C GLU A 120 15.07 14.37 -3.49
N CYS A 121 14.73 13.72 -4.59
CA CYS A 121 15.18 14.12 -5.91
C CYS A 121 14.06 14.90 -6.62
N SER A 122 14.35 16.14 -7.04
CA SER A 122 13.52 16.90 -7.98
C SER A 122 14.14 16.87 -9.39
N ARG A 123 13.29 17.09 -10.39
CA ARG A 123 13.62 17.16 -11.82
C ARG A 123 13.40 18.58 -12.29
N ARG A 124 14.40 19.15 -12.94
CA ARG A 124 14.41 20.52 -13.48
C ARG A 124 14.42 20.42 -15.00
N TYR A 125 13.33 20.84 -15.63
CA TYR A 125 13.18 20.86 -17.08
C TYR A 125 13.33 22.27 -17.62
N LEU A 126 14.32 22.50 -18.47
CA LEU A 126 14.40 23.71 -19.28
C LEU A 126 13.78 23.45 -20.65
N ILE A 127 12.65 24.09 -20.92
CA ILE A 127 11.90 23.90 -22.17
C ILE A 127 12.16 25.11 -23.05
N GLN A 128 12.88 24.88 -24.14
CA GLN A 128 13.25 25.92 -25.11
C GLN A 128 12.24 25.93 -26.25
N LEU A 129 11.75 27.12 -26.59
CA LEU A 129 10.78 27.31 -27.66
C LEU A 129 11.47 27.60 -28.99
N SER A 130 10.79 27.28 -30.09
CA SER A 130 11.18 27.69 -31.43
C SER A 130 11.20 29.21 -31.55
N GLU A 131 12.04 29.72 -32.45
CA GLU A 131 12.25 31.15 -32.61
C GLU A 131 10.94 31.87 -32.99
N GLY A 132 10.60 32.95 -32.26
CA GLY A 132 9.34 33.69 -32.43
C GLY A 132 8.10 33.03 -31.84
N ALA A 133 8.20 31.86 -31.23
CA ALA A 133 7.06 31.19 -30.59
C ALA A 133 6.82 31.72 -29.16
N CYS A 134 5.55 31.97 -28.85
CA CYS A 134 5.09 32.31 -27.50
C CYS A 134 4.04 31.31 -27.03
N LEU A 135 4.06 31.01 -25.72
CA LEU A 135 3.04 30.23 -25.04
C LEU A 135 2.24 31.14 -24.11
N SER A 136 0.92 31.05 -24.21
CA SER A 136 0.01 31.58 -23.20
C SER A 136 0.19 30.86 -21.85
N SER A 137 -0.30 31.47 -20.77
CA SER A 137 -0.26 30.84 -19.43
C SER A 137 -0.94 29.46 -19.42
N GLY A 138 -2.10 29.34 -20.08
CA GLY A 138 -2.82 28.06 -20.18
C GLY A 138 -2.05 26.98 -20.94
N GLU A 139 -1.37 27.33 -22.03
CA GLU A 139 -0.53 26.38 -22.77
C GLU A 139 0.66 25.89 -21.94
N ARG A 140 1.31 26.79 -21.17
CA ARG A 140 2.40 26.40 -20.26
C ARG A 140 1.91 25.44 -19.19
N THR A 141 0.81 25.77 -18.51
CA THR A 141 0.21 24.90 -17.49
C THR A 141 -0.15 23.52 -18.08
N GLY A 142 -0.73 23.49 -19.28
CA GLY A 142 -1.08 22.25 -19.97
C GLY A 142 0.13 21.40 -20.36
N MET A 143 1.27 22.01 -20.69
CA MET A 143 2.53 21.30 -20.92
C MET A 143 3.15 20.79 -19.63
N THR A 144 3.22 21.63 -18.60
CA THR A 144 3.75 21.26 -17.29
C THR A 144 2.97 20.10 -16.68
N ALA A 145 1.64 20.08 -16.82
CA ALA A 145 0.77 19.00 -16.35
C ALA A 145 1.06 17.63 -16.99
N ARG A 146 1.83 17.57 -18.09
CA ARG A 146 2.25 16.32 -18.74
C ARG A 146 3.60 15.80 -18.23
N LEU A 147 4.33 16.58 -17.43
CA LEU A 147 5.69 16.26 -16.99
C LEU A 147 5.76 15.48 -15.68
N TYR A 148 4.65 15.36 -14.96
CA TYR A 148 4.60 14.77 -13.62
C TYR A 148 3.27 14.08 -13.35
N ASP A 149 3.30 13.19 -12.37
CA ASP A 149 2.10 12.58 -11.83
C ASP A 149 1.49 13.50 -10.76
N GLN A 150 0.31 14.05 -11.04
CA GLN A 150 -0.37 14.98 -10.14
C GLN A 150 -0.77 14.34 -8.80
N MET A 151 -0.87 13.01 -8.74
CA MET A 151 -1.21 12.28 -7.52
C MET A 151 -0.04 12.23 -6.54
N THR A 152 1.20 12.16 -7.02
CA THR A 152 2.40 11.91 -6.20
C THR A 152 3.39 13.09 -6.17
N GLU A 153 3.36 13.96 -7.19
CA GLU A 153 4.32 15.03 -7.40
C GLU A 153 3.65 16.41 -7.48
N CYS A 154 4.45 17.46 -7.35
CA CYS A 154 4.02 18.84 -7.57
C CYS A 154 5.13 19.70 -8.17
N VAL A 155 4.74 20.86 -8.69
CA VAL A 155 5.66 21.88 -9.20
C VAL A 155 6.17 22.73 -8.05
N TYR A 156 7.49 22.89 -7.95
CA TYR A 156 8.12 23.80 -7.01
C TYR A 156 8.24 25.19 -7.64
N ALA A 157 7.62 26.19 -7.00
CA ALA A 157 7.66 27.57 -7.49
C ALA A 157 9.06 28.19 -7.36
N GLN A 158 9.85 27.70 -6.41
CA GLN A 158 11.24 28.05 -6.12
C GLN A 158 11.92 26.80 -5.56
N PRO A 159 13.27 26.69 -5.61
CA PRO A 159 14.00 25.65 -4.90
C PRO A 159 13.58 25.61 -3.42
N ILE A 160 13.30 24.41 -2.92
CA ILE A 160 12.75 24.24 -1.57
C ILE A 160 13.79 24.60 -0.51
N THR A 161 13.37 25.35 0.52
CA THR A 161 14.24 25.72 1.63
C THR A 161 13.95 24.92 2.90
N SER A 162 12.89 24.11 2.88
CA SER A 162 12.49 23.20 3.95
C SER A 162 11.56 22.10 3.41
N PHE A 163 11.62 20.91 4.00
CA PHE A 163 10.63 19.85 3.80
C PHE A 163 9.43 19.97 4.76
N SER A 164 9.51 20.85 5.76
CA SER A 164 8.44 21.03 6.73
C SER A 164 7.21 21.64 6.08
N VAL A 165 6.06 21.01 6.31
CA VAL A 165 4.75 21.57 5.97
C VAL A 165 4.14 22.11 7.24
N SER A 166 3.62 23.35 7.20
CA SER A 166 2.90 23.97 8.30
C SER A 166 1.49 23.35 8.45
N ALA A 167 1.43 22.10 8.87
CA ALA A 167 0.18 21.39 9.19
C ALA A 167 0.14 21.11 10.69
N GLN A 168 -0.97 21.51 11.33
CA GLN A 168 -1.24 21.17 12.73
C GLN A 168 -2.05 19.87 12.77
N PRO A 169 -1.65 18.87 13.60
CA PRO A 169 -2.43 17.66 13.77
C PRO A 169 -3.86 17.98 14.21
N VAL A 170 -4.85 17.37 13.56
CA VAL A 170 -6.25 17.53 13.96
C VAL A 170 -6.44 16.93 15.36
N PRO A 171 -7.00 17.69 16.33
CA PRO A 171 -7.20 17.19 17.69
C PRO A 171 -8.32 16.15 17.74
N VAL A 172 -8.26 15.26 18.73
CA VAL A 172 -9.34 14.31 19.01
C VAL A 172 -10.56 15.07 19.55
N SER A 173 -11.70 14.87 18.90
CA SER A 173 -13.01 15.40 19.32
C SER A 173 -13.97 14.29 19.78
N GLU A 174 -14.92 14.62 20.65
CA GLU A 174 -16.06 13.75 20.98
C GLU A 174 -17.27 14.07 20.09
N ILE A 175 -18.02 13.04 19.71
CA ILE A 175 -19.25 13.14 18.92
C ILE A 175 -20.45 12.97 19.86
N ASP A 176 -21.31 13.99 19.98
CA ASP A 176 -22.42 14.03 20.94
C ASP A 176 -23.62 13.12 20.58
N VAL A 177 -23.40 11.82 20.56
CA VAL A 177 -24.43 10.80 20.28
C VAL A 177 -25.40 10.65 21.46
N VAL A 178 -24.96 10.88 22.70
CA VAL A 178 -25.81 10.77 23.89
C VAL A 178 -26.81 11.93 23.96
N GLY A 179 -26.39 13.17 23.70
CA GLY A 179 -27.26 14.35 23.74
C GLY A 179 -28.04 14.58 22.45
N THR A 180 -27.34 14.55 21.30
CA THR A 180 -27.91 14.91 19.99
C THR A 180 -28.39 13.69 19.18
N GLY A 181 -28.05 12.48 19.62
CA GLY A 181 -28.54 11.24 18.99
C GLY A 181 -27.99 11.03 17.57
N LYS A 182 -28.82 10.40 16.72
CA LYS A 182 -28.48 10.01 15.34
C LYS A 182 -27.87 11.15 14.51
N LEU A 183 -28.38 12.37 14.66
CA LEU A 183 -27.92 13.55 13.92
C LEU A 183 -26.44 13.89 14.17
N ALA A 184 -25.91 13.62 15.36
CA ALA A 184 -24.50 13.84 15.65
C ALA A 184 -23.61 12.91 14.82
N LEU A 185 -24.00 11.63 14.75
CA LEU A 185 -23.25 10.62 14.02
C LEU A 185 -23.38 10.79 12.50
N GLU A 186 -24.54 11.22 11.99
CA GLU A 186 -24.72 11.56 10.57
C GLU A 186 -23.81 12.72 10.14
N ARG A 187 -23.70 13.77 10.98
CA ARG A 187 -22.76 14.87 10.72
C ARG A 187 -21.32 14.40 10.74
N ALA A 188 -20.94 13.58 11.73
CA ALA A 188 -19.60 13.01 11.80
C ALA A 188 -19.29 12.11 10.60
N ASN A 189 -20.26 11.31 10.13
CA ASN A 189 -20.14 10.47 8.95
C ASN A 189 -19.79 11.28 7.69
N GLN A 190 -20.47 12.42 7.50
CA GLN A 190 -20.19 13.33 6.38
C GLN A 190 -18.85 14.06 6.52
N GLN A 191 -18.54 14.58 7.71
CA GLN A 191 -17.34 15.40 7.95
C GLN A 191 -16.04 14.58 7.93
N LEU A 192 -16.08 13.35 8.45
CA LEU A 192 -14.93 12.46 8.55
C LEU A 192 -14.85 11.43 7.40
N GLY A 193 -15.85 11.40 6.50
CA GLY A 193 -15.90 10.46 5.39
C GLY A 193 -15.99 8.99 5.82
N LEU A 194 -16.79 8.69 6.84
CA LEU A 194 -16.83 7.36 7.48
C LEU A 194 -17.52 6.28 6.63
N ALA A 195 -18.30 6.68 5.61
CA ALA A 195 -19.05 5.76 4.76
C ALA A 195 -20.06 4.86 5.50
N PHE A 196 -20.52 5.26 6.68
CA PHE A 196 -21.57 4.52 7.39
C PHE A 196 -22.87 4.55 6.59
N ASP A 197 -23.46 3.37 6.40
CA ASP A 197 -24.81 3.26 5.89
C ASP A 197 -25.85 3.52 7.02
N GLU A 198 -27.13 3.51 6.65
CA GLU A 198 -28.21 3.75 7.61
C GLU A 198 -28.19 2.73 8.77
N TRP A 199 -27.83 1.47 8.48
CA TRP A 199 -27.76 0.42 9.49
C TRP A 199 -26.62 0.68 10.48
N ASP A 200 -25.44 1.09 9.99
CA ASP A 200 -24.28 1.39 10.82
C ASP A 200 -24.57 2.57 11.75
N VAL A 201 -25.17 3.65 11.21
CA VAL A 201 -25.56 4.84 11.98
C VAL A 201 -26.54 4.46 13.09
N ASP A 202 -27.58 3.68 12.78
CA ASP A 202 -28.57 3.27 13.78
C ASP A 202 -27.96 2.36 14.86
N PHE A 203 -27.13 1.40 14.46
CA PHE A 203 -26.48 0.47 15.38
C PHE A 203 -25.59 1.22 16.38
N TYR A 204 -24.69 2.08 15.90
CA TYR A 204 -23.76 2.80 16.77
C TYR A 204 -24.44 3.87 17.61
N THR A 205 -25.47 4.54 17.08
CA THR A 205 -26.29 5.45 17.88
C THR A 205 -26.89 4.73 19.10
N ASN A 206 -27.53 3.58 18.86
CA ASN A 206 -28.13 2.78 19.93
C ASN A 206 -27.09 2.24 20.91
N LEU A 207 -25.93 1.78 20.42
CA LEU A 207 -24.84 1.28 21.26
C LEU A 207 -24.33 2.35 22.21
N PHE A 208 -23.92 3.51 21.69
CA PHE A 208 -23.33 4.60 22.47
C PHE A 208 -24.34 5.25 23.44
N GLN A 209 -25.61 5.33 23.07
CA GLN A 209 -26.69 5.73 23.99
C GLN A 209 -26.90 4.71 25.11
N LYS A 210 -26.88 3.41 24.80
CA LYS A 210 -27.06 2.35 25.80
C LYS A 210 -25.93 2.35 26.84
N ILE A 211 -24.69 2.52 26.40
CA ILE A 211 -23.53 2.60 27.31
C ILE A 211 -23.34 3.99 27.94
N ARG A 212 -24.17 4.97 27.55
CA ARG A 212 -24.16 6.36 28.05
C ARG A 212 -22.79 7.04 27.91
N ARG A 213 -22.15 6.86 26.76
CA ARG A 213 -20.83 7.40 26.43
C ARG A 213 -20.82 7.91 25.00
N ASN A 214 -20.32 9.13 24.77
CA ASN A 214 -20.07 9.65 23.43
C ASN A 214 -18.85 8.96 22.81
N PRO A 215 -18.86 8.55 21.53
CA PRO A 215 -17.63 8.10 20.86
C PRO A 215 -16.69 9.27 20.56
N THR A 216 -15.40 8.99 20.46
CA THR A 216 -14.42 9.94 19.89
C THR A 216 -14.44 9.88 18.35
N SER A 217 -13.88 10.89 17.70
CA SER A 217 -13.58 10.88 16.26
C SER A 217 -12.69 9.71 15.85
N VAL A 218 -11.72 9.33 16.69
CA VAL A 218 -10.83 8.17 16.45
C VAL A 218 -11.61 6.85 16.55
N GLU A 219 -12.50 6.70 17.53
CA GLU A 219 -13.39 5.53 17.65
C GLU A 219 -14.35 5.45 16.46
N CYS A 220 -14.98 6.56 16.05
CA CYS A 220 -15.85 6.58 14.88
C CYS A 220 -15.10 6.17 13.61
N PHE A 221 -13.88 6.67 13.41
CA PHE A 221 -13.02 6.29 12.28
C PHE A 221 -12.63 4.81 12.33
N ASP A 222 -12.22 4.32 13.50
CA ASP A 222 -11.86 2.92 13.72
C ASP A 222 -13.02 1.95 13.43
N LEU A 223 -14.21 2.30 13.94
CA LEU A 223 -15.45 1.54 13.69
C LEU A 223 -15.82 1.53 12.21
N ALA A 224 -15.64 2.65 11.50
CA ALA A 224 -15.88 2.76 10.08
C ALA A 224 -15.00 1.81 9.25
N GLN A 225 -13.68 1.81 9.52
CA GLN A 225 -12.78 0.91 8.79
C GLN A 225 -13.05 -0.57 9.12
N SER A 226 -13.31 -0.87 10.39
CA SER A 226 -13.58 -2.23 10.86
C SER A 226 -14.88 -2.82 10.27
N ASN A 227 -15.86 -1.97 9.97
CA ASN A 227 -17.19 -2.41 9.50
C ASN A 227 -17.47 -2.09 8.03
N SER A 228 -16.46 -1.62 7.29
CA SER A 228 -16.51 -1.51 5.84
C SER A 228 -16.83 -2.87 5.19
N GLU A 229 -17.38 -2.85 3.98
CA GLU A 229 -17.62 -4.08 3.22
C GLU A 229 -16.30 -4.83 2.97
N HIS A 230 -15.22 -4.10 2.74
CA HIS A 230 -13.88 -4.64 2.54
C HIS A 230 -13.39 -5.50 3.72
N SER A 231 -13.55 -5.01 4.95
CA SER A 231 -13.07 -5.72 6.15
C SER A 231 -14.06 -6.82 6.58
N ARG A 232 -15.36 -6.51 6.65
CA ARG A 232 -16.35 -7.44 7.22
C ARG A 232 -16.94 -8.44 6.25
N HIS A 233 -16.89 -8.16 4.95
CA HIS A 233 -17.47 -8.99 3.91
C HIS A 233 -18.99 -9.20 4.14
N TRP A 234 -19.74 -8.11 4.38
CA TRP A 234 -21.15 -8.20 4.76
C TRP A 234 -21.97 -8.91 3.69
N PHE A 235 -21.66 -8.71 2.41
CA PHE A 235 -22.38 -9.41 1.34
C PHE A 235 -22.14 -10.93 1.39
N PHE A 236 -20.89 -11.36 1.61
CA PHE A 236 -20.54 -12.79 1.63
C PHE A 236 -21.08 -13.52 2.86
N LYS A 237 -21.16 -12.84 4.01
CA LYS A 237 -21.63 -13.40 5.30
C LYS A 237 -23.09 -13.07 5.61
N GLY A 238 -23.72 -12.21 4.81
CA GLY A 238 -25.08 -11.72 5.03
C GLY A 238 -26.17 -12.71 4.68
N GLN A 239 -27.41 -12.33 5.02
CA GLN A 239 -28.61 -13.08 4.67
C GLN A 239 -29.06 -12.69 3.26
N LEU A 240 -29.15 -13.67 2.36
CA LEU A 240 -29.55 -13.42 0.97
C LEU A 240 -31.00 -13.82 0.73
N ARG A 241 -31.74 -12.97 0.03
CA ARG A 241 -33.05 -13.28 -0.53
C ARG A 241 -32.99 -13.14 -2.05
N VAL A 242 -33.14 -14.23 -2.80
CA VAL A 242 -33.01 -14.25 -4.26
C VAL A 242 -34.37 -14.55 -4.89
N ASN A 243 -34.87 -13.68 -5.76
CA ASN A 243 -36.20 -13.83 -6.40
C ASN A 243 -37.34 -14.03 -5.39
N GLY A 244 -37.24 -13.40 -4.23
CA GLY A 244 -38.23 -13.52 -3.16
C GLY A 244 -38.02 -14.69 -2.19
N GLU A 245 -37.10 -15.62 -2.47
CA GLU A 245 -36.80 -16.78 -1.63
C GLU A 245 -35.61 -16.55 -0.71
N GLU A 246 -35.73 -16.92 0.56
CA GLU A 246 -34.65 -16.81 1.54
C GLU A 246 -33.65 -17.95 1.41
N MET A 247 -32.36 -17.62 1.29
CA MET A 247 -31.29 -18.58 1.15
C MET A 247 -30.83 -19.07 2.53
N LYS A 248 -30.80 -20.39 2.73
CA LYS A 248 -30.46 -21.02 4.03
C LYS A 248 -28.99 -20.84 4.46
N ALA A 249 -28.11 -20.43 3.56
CA ALA A 249 -26.68 -20.36 3.80
C ALA A 249 -26.10 -19.13 3.09
N SER A 250 -25.18 -18.44 3.75
CA SER A 250 -24.43 -17.32 3.15
C SER A 250 -23.52 -17.81 2.02
N LEU A 251 -22.96 -16.89 1.22
CA LEU A 251 -21.97 -17.26 0.19
C LEU A 251 -20.73 -17.88 0.84
N PHE A 252 -20.30 -17.33 1.97
CA PHE A 252 -19.15 -17.85 2.72
C PHE A 252 -19.41 -19.27 3.23
N ASP A 253 -20.61 -19.56 3.74
CA ASP A 253 -21.00 -20.92 4.12
C ASP A 253 -20.96 -21.89 2.94
N GLN A 254 -21.37 -21.43 1.75
CA GLN A 254 -21.32 -22.25 0.53
C GLN A 254 -19.87 -22.55 0.13
N ILE A 255 -18.96 -21.59 0.26
CA ILE A 255 -17.51 -21.80 0.05
C ILE A 255 -16.97 -22.80 1.07
N MET A 256 -17.27 -22.64 2.36
CA MET A 256 -16.82 -23.58 3.40
C MET A 256 -17.35 -25.01 3.15
N LYS A 257 -18.57 -25.17 2.64
CA LYS A 257 -19.15 -26.49 2.32
C LYS A 257 -18.40 -27.27 1.25
N THR A 258 -17.60 -26.61 0.39
CA THR A 258 -16.75 -27.30 -0.59
C THR A 258 -15.77 -28.27 0.09
N GLN A 259 -15.42 -28.01 1.34
CA GLN A 259 -14.55 -28.85 2.16
C GLN A 259 -15.10 -30.26 2.39
N ASN A 260 -16.42 -30.43 2.36
CA ASN A 260 -17.05 -31.74 2.55
C ASN A 260 -16.81 -32.68 1.36
N HIS A 261 -16.36 -32.15 0.23
CA HIS A 261 -16.15 -32.90 -1.02
C HIS A 261 -14.75 -32.66 -1.63
N SER A 262 -13.86 -32.00 -0.89
CA SER A 262 -12.47 -31.73 -1.31
C SER A 262 -11.51 -32.75 -0.71
N ASN A 263 -10.30 -32.84 -1.26
CA ASN A 263 -9.23 -33.67 -0.70
C ASN A 263 -8.94 -33.29 0.77
N THR A 264 -8.66 -34.30 1.60
CA THR A 264 -8.40 -34.14 3.04
C THR A 264 -6.92 -33.80 3.30
N ASN A 265 -6.43 -32.71 2.72
CA ASN A 265 -5.03 -32.28 2.85
C ASN A 265 -4.87 -30.82 3.33
N ASN A 266 -5.95 -30.16 3.74
CA ASN A 266 -5.89 -28.80 4.26
C ASN A 266 -5.26 -28.79 5.67
N ILE A 267 -4.26 -27.94 5.85
CA ILE A 267 -3.56 -27.68 7.11
C ILE A 267 -4.09 -26.42 7.77
N ILE A 268 -4.27 -25.34 6.99
CA ILE A 268 -4.86 -24.07 7.44
C ILE A 268 -5.99 -23.71 6.48
N LYS A 269 -7.17 -23.39 7.02
CA LYS A 269 -8.34 -22.96 6.26
C LYS A 269 -9.26 -22.05 7.09
N PHE A 270 -9.65 -20.91 6.53
CA PHE A 270 -10.63 -19.97 7.11
C PHE A 270 -10.30 -19.47 8.53
N SER A 271 -9.03 -19.51 8.96
CA SER A 271 -8.62 -19.20 10.33
C SER A 271 -7.32 -18.40 10.40
N ASP A 272 -6.81 -17.93 9.26
CA ASP A 272 -5.55 -17.22 9.13
C ASP A 272 -5.55 -16.39 7.83
N ASN A 273 -4.54 -15.55 7.64
CA ASN A 273 -4.37 -14.69 6.46
C ASN A 273 -4.17 -15.49 5.17
N SER A 274 -3.60 -16.68 5.28
CA SER A 274 -3.41 -17.59 4.15
C SER A 274 -3.97 -18.97 4.43
N SER A 275 -4.17 -19.73 3.35
CA SER A 275 -4.44 -21.16 3.43
C SER A 275 -3.16 -21.97 3.32
N ALA A 276 -3.16 -23.18 3.86
CA ALA A 276 -2.05 -24.11 3.67
C ALA A 276 -2.55 -25.53 3.41
N ILE A 277 -1.84 -26.25 2.56
CA ILE A 277 -2.06 -27.68 2.31
C ILE A 277 -0.83 -28.50 2.74
N GLU A 278 -1.04 -29.79 2.94
CA GLU A 278 0.01 -30.73 3.31
C GLU A 278 1.17 -30.68 2.29
N GLY A 279 2.38 -30.48 2.79
CA GLY A 279 3.59 -30.49 1.98
C GLY A 279 4.43 -31.71 2.31
N ARG A 280 5.76 -31.58 2.31
CA ARG A 280 6.66 -32.73 2.49
C ARG A 280 7.83 -32.45 3.41
N SER A 281 8.48 -33.53 3.83
CA SER A 281 9.81 -33.44 4.45
C SER A 281 10.84 -33.03 3.40
N VAL A 282 11.62 -32.01 3.72
CA VAL A 282 12.63 -31.39 2.86
C VAL A 282 13.90 -31.12 3.66
N THR A 283 15.05 -31.11 2.97
CA THR A 283 16.30 -30.61 3.54
C THR A 283 16.43 -29.13 3.19
N CYS A 284 16.57 -28.28 4.21
CA CYS A 284 16.73 -26.84 4.05
C CYS A 284 18.03 -26.35 4.72
N LEU A 285 18.53 -25.21 4.23
CA LEU A 285 19.69 -24.52 4.79
C LEU A 285 19.22 -23.47 5.80
N TYR A 286 19.76 -23.52 7.01
CA TYR A 286 19.46 -22.58 8.10
C TYR A 286 20.73 -21.93 8.62
N PRO A 287 20.73 -20.63 8.94
CA PRO A 287 21.85 -20.00 9.62
C PRO A 287 21.97 -20.55 11.05
N ASN A 288 23.18 -20.85 11.50
CA ASN A 288 23.39 -21.36 12.86
C ASN A 288 23.07 -20.31 13.95
N ASN A 289 23.27 -19.04 13.64
CA ASN A 289 22.80 -17.94 14.48
C ASN A 289 22.28 -16.81 13.58
N PRO A 290 20.96 -16.54 13.55
CA PRO A 290 20.40 -15.51 12.71
C PRO A 290 20.63 -14.07 13.23
N THR A 291 21.16 -13.88 14.45
CA THR A 291 21.46 -12.54 15.00
C THR A 291 22.83 -11.99 14.59
N GLN A 292 23.64 -12.78 13.88
CA GLN A 292 24.98 -12.37 13.44
C GLN A 292 25.39 -13.11 12.16
N ALA A 293 26.52 -12.73 11.56
CA ALA A 293 27.11 -13.52 10.49
C ALA A 293 27.44 -14.94 11.01
N SER A 294 26.86 -15.96 10.37
CA SER A 294 27.07 -17.36 10.76
C SER A 294 27.03 -18.27 9.54
N HIS A 295 27.61 -19.47 9.68
CA HIS A 295 27.53 -20.47 8.63
C HIS A 295 26.15 -21.12 8.58
N TYR A 296 25.78 -21.63 7.41
CA TYR A 296 24.56 -22.40 7.22
C TYR A 296 24.79 -23.87 7.55
N SER A 297 23.77 -24.52 8.12
CA SER A 297 23.69 -25.96 8.30
C SER A 297 22.46 -26.53 7.62
N GLN A 298 22.53 -27.80 7.23
CA GLN A 298 21.39 -28.52 6.69
C GLN A 298 20.53 -29.06 7.83
N ARG A 299 19.22 -28.86 7.73
CA ARG A 299 18.22 -29.44 8.65
C ARG A 299 17.08 -30.06 7.86
N HIS A 300 16.62 -31.21 8.33
CA HIS A 300 15.39 -31.82 7.82
C HIS A 300 14.20 -31.20 8.54
N THR A 301 13.19 -30.77 7.78
CA THR A 301 11.94 -30.23 8.33
C THR A 301 10.76 -30.65 7.45
N THR A 302 9.56 -30.67 8.01
CA THR A 302 8.33 -30.79 7.23
C THR A 302 7.80 -29.39 6.94
N ARG A 303 7.69 -29.04 5.65
CA ARG A 303 7.15 -27.77 5.18
C ARG A 303 5.84 -28.00 4.44
N HIS A 304 4.78 -27.34 4.89
CA HIS A 304 3.48 -27.26 4.24
C HIS A 304 3.48 -26.15 3.19
N LEU A 305 2.60 -26.24 2.19
CA LEU A 305 2.53 -25.28 1.10
C LEU A 305 1.47 -24.22 1.43
N VAL A 306 1.87 -22.95 1.43
CA VAL A 306 1.01 -21.80 1.69
C VAL A 306 0.57 -21.19 0.37
N PHE A 307 -0.71 -20.84 0.28
CA PHE A 307 -1.23 -20.03 -0.81
C PHE A 307 -2.22 -18.98 -0.29
N THR A 308 -2.03 -17.76 -0.76
CA THR A 308 -2.97 -16.63 -0.61
C THR A 308 -3.10 -15.88 -1.93
N ALA A 309 -4.20 -15.18 -2.08
CA ALA A 309 -4.42 -14.30 -3.21
C ALA A 309 -5.29 -13.12 -2.82
N GLU A 310 -4.91 -11.95 -3.33
CA GLU A 310 -5.57 -10.68 -3.06
C GLU A 310 -5.83 -9.92 -4.36
N THR A 311 -6.64 -8.87 -4.26
CA THR A 311 -6.82 -7.92 -5.35
C THR A 311 -6.67 -6.49 -4.88
N HIS A 312 -6.08 -5.62 -5.70
CA HIS A 312 -5.82 -4.23 -5.35
C HIS A 312 -6.43 -3.26 -6.38
N ASN A 313 -7.69 -3.50 -6.70
CA ASN A 313 -8.40 -2.99 -7.88
C ASN A 313 -8.58 -1.48 -7.89
N PHE A 314 -9.10 -0.91 -6.80
CA PHE A 314 -9.43 0.51 -6.75
C PHE A 314 -8.18 1.40 -6.79
N PRO A 315 -7.18 1.20 -5.91
CA PRO A 315 -5.96 2.02 -5.96
C PRO A 315 -5.19 1.84 -7.27
N THR A 316 -5.22 0.65 -7.88
CA THR A 316 -4.62 0.45 -9.21
C THR A 316 -5.38 1.19 -10.31
N GLY A 317 -6.68 1.42 -10.14
CA GLY A 317 -7.46 2.25 -11.05
C GLY A 317 -7.09 3.73 -10.97
N VAL A 318 -6.70 4.23 -9.80
CA VAL A 318 -6.33 5.64 -9.57
C VAL A 318 -4.85 5.90 -9.87
N ALA A 319 -3.95 5.12 -9.27
CA ALA A 319 -2.50 5.22 -9.42
C ALA A 319 -1.89 3.83 -9.69
N PRO A 320 -1.85 3.37 -10.96
CA PRO A 320 -1.65 1.94 -11.25
C PRO A 320 -0.32 1.36 -10.78
N PHE A 321 0.77 2.12 -10.86
CA PHE A 321 2.07 1.67 -10.36
C PHE A 321 2.01 1.43 -8.84
N SER A 322 1.64 2.47 -8.08
CA SER A 322 1.53 2.41 -6.62
C SER A 322 0.53 1.35 -6.15
N GLY A 323 -0.66 1.30 -6.74
CA GLY A 323 -1.67 0.30 -6.38
C GLY A 323 -1.20 -1.14 -6.60
N ALA A 324 -0.46 -1.40 -7.67
CA ALA A 324 0.09 -2.73 -7.93
C ALA A 324 1.29 -3.08 -7.02
N THR A 325 2.12 -2.10 -6.65
CA THR A 325 3.21 -2.31 -5.69
C THR A 325 2.67 -2.76 -4.33
N THR A 326 1.67 -2.06 -3.78
CA THR A 326 1.12 -2.39 -2.46
C THR A 326 0.22 -3.61 -2.48
N GLY A 327 -0.47 -3.90 -3.59
CA GLY A 327 -1.14 -5.19 -3.78
C GLY A 327 -0.18 -6.38 -3.84
N THR A 328 1.08 -6.15 -4.24
CA THR A 328 2.13 -7.18 -4.16
C THR A 328 2.66 -7.29 -2.74
N GLY A 329 2.96 -6.16 -2.10
CA GLY A 329 3.47 -6.08 -0.73
C GLY A 329 2.51 -6.65 0.34
N GLY A 330 1.24 -6.24 0.35
CA GLY A 330 0.23 -6.76 1.28
C GLY A 330 0.11 -8.27 1.22
N ARG A 331 -0.01 -8.80 0.00
CA ARG A 331 -0.03 -10.23 -0.26
C ARG A 331 1.25 -10.95 0.19
N ILE A 332 2.43 -10.33 0.04
CA ILE A 332 3.69 -10.87 0.60
C ILE A 332 3.59 -10.98 2.15
N ARG A 333 3.04 -9.95 2.80
CA ARG A 333 2.84 -9.93 4.26
C ARG A 333 1.89 -11.01 4.73
N ASP A 334 0.83 -11.31 3.99
CA ASP A 334 -0.06 -12.44 4.32
C ASP A 334 0.66 -13.79 4.35
N VAL A 335 1.58 -14.01 3.41
CA VAL A 335 2.42 -15.21 3.42
C VAL A 335 3.30 -15.18 4.67
N GLN A 336 4.00 -14.08 4.93
CA GLN A 336 4.86 -13.96 6.12
C GLN A 336 4.09 -14.17 7.44
N ALA A 337 2.86 -13.67 7.52
CA ALA A 337 2.03 -13.66 8.72
C ALA A 337 1.19 -14.96 8.91
N THR A 338 1.39 -15.95 8.05
CA THR A 338 0.73 -17.25 8.19
C THR A 338 1.29 -18.01 9.39
N GLY A 339 0.40 -18.51 10.26
CA GLY A 339 0.78 -19.19 11.49
C GLY A 339 1.65 -18.29 12.39
N ARG A 340 2.82 -18.77 12.77
CA ARG A 340 3.81 -18.02 13.57
C ARG A 340 4.99 -17.53 12.73
N GLY A 341 4.78 -17.36 11.43
CA GLY A 341 5.80 -16.99 10.45
C GLY A 341 5.97 -18.07 9.38
N ALA A 342 6.08 -17.66 8.13
CA ALA A 342 6.32 -18.56 6.99
C ALA A 342 7.32 -17.95 5.97
N HIS A 343 7.78 -18.78 5.05
CA HIS A 343 8.73 -18.40 3.99
C HIS A 343 7.99 -18.01 2.71
N VAL A 344 8.28 -16.83 2.18
CA VAL A 344 7.87 -16.39 0.84
C VAL A 344 8.71 -17.12 -0.21
N ILE A 345 8.05 -17.69 -1.24
CA ILE A 345 8.73 -18.51 -2.28
C ILE A 345 8.57 -17.91 -3.67
N ALA A 346 7.33 -17.63 -4.10
CA ALA A 346 7.04 -17.14 -5.44
C ALA A 346 5.71 -16.40 -5.51
N GLY A 347 5.57 -15.52 -6.49
CA GLY A 347 4.37 -14.76 -6.77
C GLY A 347 3.68 -15.16 -8.08
N THR A 348 2.42 -14.73 -8.21
CA THR A 348 1.66 -14.73 -9.46
C THR A 348 0.97 -13.38 -9.62
N ALA A 349 0.76 -12.92 -10.84
CA ALA A 349 0.12 -11.62 -11.09
C ALA A 349 -0.92 -11.69 -12.22
N GLY A 350 -2.05 -11.00 -12.04
CA GLY A 350 -3.15 -10.97 -12.99
C GLY A 350 -3.64 -9.55 -13.26
N TYR A 351 -3.95 -9.24 -14.51
CA TYR A 351 -4.39 -7.90 -14.91
C TYR A 351 -5.64 -7.97 -15.79
N CYS A 352 -6.75 -7.37 -15.37
CA CYS A 352 -7.87 -7.09 -16.25
C CYS A 352 -8.03 -5.59 -16.47
N PHE A 353 -8.15 -5.18 -17.72
CA PHE A 353 -8.25 -3.77 -18.12
C PHE A 353 -9.18 -3.62 -19.32
N GLY A 354 -9.63 -2.41 -19.58
CA GLY A 354 -10.46 -2.08 -20.73
C GLY A 354 -9.76 -2.22 -22.10
N ASN A 355 -10.37 -1.64 -23.11
CA ASN A 355 -9.81 -1.49 -24.45
C ASN A 355 -8.58 -0.58 -24.39
N LEU A 356 -7.47 -1.00 -25.00
CA LEU A 356 -6.19 -0.31 -24.87
C LEU A 356 -6.21 1.03 -25.61
N LEU A 357 -6.92 1.12 -26.74
CA LEU A 357 -6.93 2.31 -27.59
C LEU A 357 -5.50 2.74 -27.92
N TYR A 358 -4.67 1.77 -28.32
CA TYR A 358 -3.24 1.97 -28.49
C TYR A 358 -2.98 2.97 -29.63
N PRO A 359 -2.32 4.12 -29.37
CA PRO A 359 -2.14 5.15 -30.39
C PRO A 359 -1.42 4.63 -31.64
N GLY A 360 -2.00 4.89 -32.82
CA GLY A 360 -1.48 4.43 -34.11
C GLY A 360 -1.74 2.95 -34.43
N HIS A 361 -2.39 2.21 -33.54
CA HIS A 361 -2.73 0.79 -33.72
C HIS A 361 -4.20 0.54 -33.32
N GLU A 362 -5.11 1.14 -34.08
CA GLU A 362 -6.54 1.02 -33.84
C GLU A 362 -7.04 -0.39 -34.16
N GLU A 363 -7.75 -1.00 -33.21
CA GLU A 363 -8.36 -2.30 -33.39
C GLU A 363 -9.87 -2.16 -33.65
N PRO A 364 -10.44 -2.95 -34.57
CA PRO A 364 -11.83 -2.77 -35.03
C PRO A 364 -12.90 -3.10 -33.99
N TRP A 365 -12.52 -3.64 -32.83
CA TRP A 365 -13.42 -3.94 -31.71
C TRP A 365 -13.35 -2.89 -30.58
N GLU A 366 -12.44 -1.92 -30.68
CA GLU A 366 -12.27 -0.88 -29.66
C GLU A 366 -13.02 0.40 -30.06
N ASP A 367 -13.96 0.81 -29.22
CA ASP A 367 -14.72 2.06 -29.41
C ASP A 367 -13.95 3.25 -28.79
N GLN A 368 -13.55 4.20 -29.64
CA GLN A 368 -12.82 5.39 -29.23
C GLN A 368 -13.70 6.46 -28.56
N GLU A 369 -15.03 6.40 -28.77
CA GLU A 369 -15.97 7.40 -28.27
C GLU A 369 -16.35 7.15 -26.81
N PHE A 370 -16.01 5.98 -26.27
CA PHE A 370 -16.29 5.62 -24.89
C PHE A 370 -15.67 6.61 -23.89
N PRO A 371 -16.50 7.25 -23.03
CA PRO A 371 -15.99 8.15 -22.01
C PRO A 371 -15.29 7.36 -20.90
N TYR A 372 -14.19 7.89 -20.37
CA TYR A 372 -13.53 7.34 -19.19
C TYR A 372 -13.51 8.41 -18.09
N PRO A 373 -13.76 8.04 -16.82
CA PRO A 373 -13.66 8.97 -15.70
C PRO A 373 -12.27 9.61 -15.60
N GLY A 374 -12.20 10.90 -15.28
CA GLY A 374 -10.92 11.62 -15.18
C GLY A 374 -10.08 11.26 -13.96
N ASN A 375 -10.67 10.64 -12.95
CA ASN A 375 -10.02 10.17 -11.72
C ASN A 375 -9.46 8.73 -11.83
N PHE A 376 -9.69 8.05 -12.95
CA PHE A 376 -9.10 6.74 -13.24
C PHE A 376 -8.07 6.84 -14.36
N ALA A 377 -6.97 6.11 -14.22
CA ALA A 377 -6.00 5.89 -15.27
C ALA A 377 -6.64 5.19 -16.49
N ARG A 378 -6.12 5.47 -17.69
CA ARG A 378 -6.62 4.83 -18.92
C ARG A 378 -6.20 3.35 -18.97
N PRO A 379 -6.94 2.46 -19.65
CA PRO A 379 -6.60 1.03 -19.72
C PRO A 379 -5.18 0.73 -20.19
N LEU A 380 -4.64 1.48 -21.16
CA LEU A 380 -3.25 1.34 -21.61
C LEU A 380 -2.24 1.65 -20.49
N GLU A 381 -2.49 2.74 -19.76
CA GLU A 381 -1.67 3.13 -18.62
C GLU A 381 -1.73 2.08 -17.52
N ILE A 382 -2.92 1.55 -17.21
CA ILE A 382 -3.10 0.44 -16.26
C ILE A 382 -2.29 -0.78 -16.70
N ALA A 383 -2.40 -1.21 -17.96
CA ALA A 383 -1.69 -2.38 -18.48
C ALA A 383 -0.16 -2.25 -18.37
N ILE A 384 0.37 -1.04 -18.54
CA ILE A 384 1.80 -0.74 -18.43
C ILE A 384 2.20 -0.62 -16.96
N GLN A 385 1.59 0.30 -16.23
CA GLN A 385 2.06 0.74 -14.92
C GLN A 385 1.73 -0.27 -13.81
N ALA A 386 0.59 -0.97 -13.87
CA ALA A 386 0.31 -2.03 -12.90
C ALA A 386 1.32 -3.18 -13.02
N SER A 387 1.71 -3.54 -14.24
CA SER A 387 2.73 -4.57 -14.45
C SER A 387 4.13 -4.10 -14.05
N ASN A 388 4.46 -2.83 -14.28
CA ASN A 388 5.70 -2.22 -13.80
C ASN A 388 5.76 -2.25 -12.27
N GLY A 389 4.68 -1.85 -11.58
CA GLY A 389 4.63 -1.81 -10.12
C GLY A 389 4.80 -3.20 -9.49
N ALA A 390 4.04 -4.19 -9.96
CA ALA A 390 4.17 -5.56 -9.45
C ALA A 390 5.58 -6.15 -9.70
N SER A 391 6.15 -5.89 -10.89
CA SER A 391 7.49 -6.39 -11.22
C SER A 391 8.59 -5.69 -10.44
N ASP A 392 8.50 -4.36 -10.28
CA ASP A 392 9.45 -3.57 -9.49
C ASP A 392 9.48 -4.04 -8.04
N TYR A 393 8.30 -4.28 -7.45
CA TYR A 393 8.19 -4.77 -6.09
C TYR A 393 8.78 -6.18 -5.94
N GLY A 394 8.36 -7.13 -6.80
CA GLY A 394 8.89 -8.49 -6.79
C GLY A 394 10.41 -8.53 -6.98
N ASN A 395 10.95 -7.75 -7.91
CA ASN A 395 12.39 -7.68 -8.18
C ASN A 395 13.18 -7.13 -6.99
N LYS A 396 12.76 -6.00 -6.41
CA LYS A 396 13.47 -5.35 -5.31
C LYS A 396 13.34 -6.12 -4.00
N PHE A 397 12.19 -6.75 -3.76
CA PHE A 397 12.01 -7.66 -2.62
C PHE A 397 12.85 -8.94 -2.83
N GLY A 398 12.86 -9.49 -4.04
CA GLY A 398 13.47 -10.78 -4.36
C GLY A 398 12.49 -11.95 -4.37
N GLU A 399 11.28 -11.73 -4.88
CA GLU A 399 10.27 -12.75 -5.15
C GLU A 399 10.14 -12.99 -6.66
N PRO A 400 10.31 -14.22 -7.14
CA PRO A 400 10.11 -14.52 -8.56
C PRO A 400 8.60 -14.56 -8.88
N VAL A 401 8.19 -13.92 -9.98
CA VAL A 401 6.78 -13.96 -10.45
C VAL A 401 6.66 -14.95 -11.61
N LEU A 402 6.04 -16.10 -11.36
CA LEU A 402 6.16 -17.28 -12.21
C LEU A 402 4.96 -17.53 -13.13
N ALA A 403 3.77 -17.11 -12.72
CA ALA A 403 2.54 -17.34 -13.48
C ALA A 403 1.61 -16.12 -13.42
N GLY A 404 0.65 -16.08 -14.33
CA GLY A 404 -0.28 -14.96 -14.39
C GLY A 404 -1.25 -14.98 -15.56
N PHE A 405 -2.06 -13.93 -15.64
CA PHE A 405 -2.98 -13.72 -16.76
C PHE A 405 -3.10 -12.22 -17.09
N ALA A 406 -3.47 -11.91 -18.32
CA ALA A 406 -3.93 -10.58 -18.67
C ALA A 406 -5.15 -10.69 -19.57
N ARG A 407 -6.20 -9.90 -19.29
CA ARG A 407 -7.45 -9.92 -20.05
C ARG A 407 -7.90 -8.50 -20.35
N SER A 408 -8.06 -8.20 -21.63
CA SER A 408 -8.71 -6.96 -22.08
C SER A 408 -10.17 -7.22 -22.44
N PHE A 409 -11.09 -6.32 -22.04
CA PHE A 409 -12.50 -6.41 -22.42
C PHE A 409 -13.21 -5.06 -22.28
N GLY A 410 -13.81 -4.59 -23.37
CA GLY A 410 -14.77 -3.51 -23.41
C GLY A 410 -15.73 -3.71 -24.57
N MET A 411 -17.04 -3.71 -24.32
CA MET A 411 -18.08 -3.94 -25.33
C MET A 411 -19.40 -3.27 -24.95
N SER A 412 -20.11 -2.74 -25.95
CA SER A 412 -21.54 -2.42 -25.85
C SER A 412 -22.40 -3.67 -26.02
N LEU A 413 -23.25 -3.95 -25.04
CA LEU A 413 -24.25 -5.00 -25.10
C LEU A 413 -25.41 -4.60 -26.03
N PRO A 414 -26.24 -5.56 -26.48
CA PRO A 414 -27.43 -5.29 -27.29
C PRO A 414 -28.43 -4.31 -26.65
N THR A 415 -28.38 -4.18 -25.33
CA THR A 415 -29.20 -3.25 -24.54
C THR A 415 -28.69 -1.80 -24.57
N GLY A 416 -27.55 -1.53 -25.23
CA GLY A 416 -26.84 -0.25 -25.18
C GLY A 416 -25.95 -0.07 -23.94
N GLU A 417 -25.98 -1.03 -23.01
CA GLU A 417 -25.13 -0.98 -21.81
C GLU A 417 -23.68 -1.33 -22.16
N ARG A 418 -22.72 -0.50 -21.72
CA ARG A 418 -21.30 -0.82 -21.81
C ARG A 418 -20.87 -1.75 -20.68
N ARG A 419 -20.13 -2.81 -21.04
CA ARG A 419 -19.44 -3.71 -20.10
C ARG A 419 -17.94 -3.65 -20.35
N GLU A 420 -17.21 -3.17 -19.36
CA GLU A 420 -15.77 -2.95 -19.46
C GLU A 420 -15.11 -2.89 -18.07
N TRP A 421 -13.84 -3.28 -17.97
CA TRP A 421 -13.03 -3.03 -16.77
C TRP A 421 -12.49 -1.60 -16.77
N VAL A 422 -13.37 -0.65 -16.44
CA VAL A 422 -12.97 0.73 -16.13
C VAL A 422 -12.23 0.77 -14.79
N LYS A 423 -12.81 0.16 -13.75
CA LYS A 423 -12.08 -0.26 -12.56
C LYS A 423 -11.36 -1.57 -12.90
N PRO A 424 -10.02 -1.61 -12.88
CA PRO A 424 -9.28 -2.79 -13.32
C PRO A 424 -9.36 -3.92 -12.31
N ILE A 425 -8.92 -5.12 -12.71
CA ILE A 425 -8.52 -6.16 -11.77
C ILE A 425 -7.00 -6.15 -11.69
N MET A 426 -6.46 -5.90 -10.50
CA MET A 426 -5.07 -6.16 -10.17
C MET A 426 -5.09 -7.32 -9.19
N PHE A 427 -4.71 -8.50 -9.66
CA PHE A 427 -4.66 -9.73 -8.88
C PHE A 427 -3.21 -10.05 -8.54
N SER A 428 -2.98 -10.45 -7.29
CA SER A 428 -1.69 -10.91 -6.79
C SER A 428 -1.90 -12.20 -6.03
N GLY A 429 -1.16 -13.25 -6.37
CA GLY A 429 -1.17 -14.53 -5.66
C GLY A 429 0.21 -14.86 -5.12
N GLY A 430 0.29 -15.54 -3.99
CA GLY A 430 1.52 -15.71 -3.22
C GLY A 430 1.66 -17.15 -2.80
N ILE A 431 2.82 -17.71 -3.11
CA ILE A 431 3.18 -19.09 -2.81
C ILE A 431 4.26 -19.03 -1.74
N GLY A 432 4.01 -19.73 -0.64
CA GLY A 432 4.93 -19.82 0.48
C GLY A 432 5.10 -21.23 1.00
N THR A 433 5.94 -21.37 2.02
CA THR A 433 6.03 -22.60 2.81
C THR A 433 6.09 -22.30 4.29
N ILE A 434 5.42 -23.13 5.10
CA ILE A 434 5.41 -23.00 6.56
C ILE A 434 5.87 -24.30 7.20
N GLU A 435 6.78 -24.24 8.18
CA GLU A 435 7.15 -25.42 8.96
C GLU A 435 5.97 -25.93 9.79
N ALA A 436 5.83 -27.26 9.89
CA ALA A 436 4.74 -27.91 10.60
C ALA A 436 4.56 -27.43 12.06
N GLU A 437 5.65 -27.08 12.73
CA GLU A 437 5.63 -26.56 14.10
C GLU A 437 5.10 -25.12 14.21
N HIS A 438 5.08 -24.34 13.13
CA HIS A 438 4.68 -22.93 13.11
C HIS A 438 3.23 -22.72 12.67
N VAL A 439 2.51 -23.77 12.28
CA VAL A 439 1.12 -23.70 11.78
C VAL A 439 0.16 -23.02 12.76
N GLN A 440 0.23 -23.36 14.04
CA GLN A 440 -0.73 -22.89 15.04
C GLN A 440 -0.27 -21.59 15.70
N LYS A 441 -1.07 -20.53 15.56
CA LYS A 441 -0.96 -19.28 16.36
C LYS A 441 -1.26 -19.56 17.83
N LYS A 442 -0.50 -18.94 18.74
CA LYS A 442 -0.75 -18.96 20.18
C LYS A 442 -1.78 -17.88 20.54
N THR A 443 -2.55 -18.12 21.60
CA THR A 443 -3.52 -17.15 22.12
C THR A 443 -2.84 -15.99 22.83
N PRO A 444 -3.43 -14.78 22.84
CA PRO A 444 -2.92 -13.68 23.63
C PRO A 444 -3.02 -13.99 25.13
N GLU A 445 -1.90 -13.86 25.84
CA GLU A 445 -1.80 -14.05 27.29
C GLU A 445 -1.45 -12.73 27.97
N LEU A 446 -1.92 -12.54 29.21
CA LEU A 446 -1.63 -11.34 30.02
C LEU A 446 -0.13 -11.00 29.99
N ALA A 447 0.17 -9.71 29.84
CA ALA A 447 1.52 -9.15 29.82
C ALA A 447 2.42 -9.54 28.62
N MET A 448 1.91 -10.31 27.64
CA MET A 448 2.56 -10.43 26.34
C MET A 448 2.73 -9.03 25.72
N ASP A 449 3.84 -8.86 25.01
CA ASP A 449 4.13 -7.63 24.28
C ASP A 449 3.36 -7.60 22.97
N VAL A 450 2.76 -6.43 22.71
CA VAL A 450 2.19 -6.08 21.41
C VAL A 450 3.24 -5.30 20.65
N VAL A 451 3.67 -5.84 19.51
CA VAL A 451 4.85 -5.38 18.79
C VAL A 451 4.49 -5.05 17.36
N LYS A 452 4.98 -3.91 16.86
CA LYS A 452 5.01 -3.56 15.44
C LYS A 452 6.41 -3.82 14.90
N ILE A 453 6.49 -4.42 13.71
CA ILE A 453 7.74 -4.70 13.02
C ILE A 453 7.62 -4.21 11.59
N GLY A 454 8.65 -3.55 11.06
CA GLY A 454 8.66 -2.98 9.70
C GLY A 454 8.66 -1.46 9.66
N GLY A 455 8.16 -0.86 8.58
CA GLY A 455 8.24 0.57 8.30
C GLY A 455 7.48 1.47 9.30
N PRO A 456 7.90 2.75 9.44
CA PRO A 456 7.25 3.71 10.33
C PRO A 456 5.90 4.17 9.79
N VAL A 457 5.10 4.78 10.67
CA VAL A 457 3.75 5.27 10.33
C VAL A 457 3.85 6.48 9.39
N TYR A 458 3.15 6.42 8.25
CA TYR A 458 3.00 7.52 7.29
C TYR A 458 1.51 7.82 7.04
N ARG A 459 1.20 9.05 6.61
CA ARG A 459 -0.14 9.45 6.15
C ARG A 459 -0.45 8.82 4.78
N ILE A 460 -0.70 7.52 4.77
CA ILE A 460 -1.00 6.73 3.56
C ILE A 460 -2.30 5.96 3.80
N GLY A 461 -3.19 5.95 2.80
CA GLY A 461 -4.40 5.13 2.81
C GLY A 461 -5.38 5.42 3.95
N VAL A 462 -5.37 6.64 4.51
CA VAL A 462 -6.29 7.01 5.60
C VAL A 462 -7.72 6.94 5.07
N GLY A 463 -8.44 5.87 5.43
CA GLY A 463 -9.82 5.64 5.03
C GLY A 463 -10.00 4.74 3.79
N GLY A 464 -8.94 4.02 3.37
CA GLY A 464 -8.96 3.18 2.16
C GLY A 464 -10.04 2.10 2.18
N GLY A 465 -10.27 1.44 3.32
CA GLY A 465 -11.37 0.47 3.50
C GLY A 465 -12.76 1.04 3.22
N ALA A 466 -13.05 2.24 3.74
CA ALA A 466 -14.29 2.96 3.47
C ALA A 466 -14.40 3.46 2.01
N ALA A 467 -13.34 4.08 1.48
CA ALA A 467 -13.29 4.61 0.11
C ALA A 467 -13.49 3.52 -0.95
N SER A 468 -12.85 2.36 -0.77
CA SER A 468 -13.00 1.21 -1.68
C SER A 468 -14.43 0.64 -1.73
N SER A 469 -15.18 0.83 -0.64
CA SER A 469 -16.57 0.38 -0.49
C SER A 469 -17.59 1.33 -1.14
N ILE A 470 -17.40 2.65 -1.02
CA ILE A 470 -18.29 3.67 -1.59
C ILE A 470 -18.29 3.63 -3.13
N GLN A 471 -17.10 3.54 -3.75
CA GLN A 471 -16.98 3.74 -5.20
C GLN A 471 -17.43 2.54 -6.05
N VAL A 472 -17.84 1.43 -5.43
CA VAL A 472 -18.58 0.38 -6.15
C VAL A 472 -19.92 0.92 -6.68
N GLN A 473 -20.45 2.01 -6.13
CA GLN A 473 -21.74 2.60 -6.47
C GLN A 473 -21.68 3.77 -7.47
N GLY A 474 -20.50 4.17 -7.96
CA GLY A 474 -20.36 5.03 -9.14
C GLY A 474 -20.56 6.54 -8.94
N ASP A 475 -20.82 7.03 -7.74
CA ASP A 475 -20.94 8.47 -7.45
C ASP A 475 -19.74 8.99 -6.66
N SER A 476 -18.83 9.69 -7.32
CA SER A 476 -17.82 10.53 -6.65
C SER A 476 -17.50 11.75 -7.51
N SER A 477 -17.42 12.92 -6.86
CA SER A 477 -16.99 14.18 -7.45
C SER A 477 -15.59 14.05 -8.06
N ALA A 478 -15.31 14.84 -9.10
CA ALA A 478 -14.04 14.84 -9.84
C ALA A 478 -12.82 15.39 -9.05
N GLU A 479 -12.86 15.36 -7.73
CA GLU A 479 -11.72 15.75 -6.88
C GLU A 479 -10.67 14.63 -6.86
N LEU A 480 -9.39 15.02 -6.82
CA LEU A 480 -8.27 14.09 -6.79
C LEU A 480 -8.30 13.29 -5.48
N ASP A 481 -8.39 11.96 -5.56
CA ASP A 481 -8.43 11.07 -4.40
C ASP A 481 -7.01 10.75 -3.90
N PHE A 482 -6.40 11.71 -3.19
CA PHE A 482 -5.07 11.51 -2.60
C PHE A 482 -5.05 10.41 -1.54
N GLY A 483 -6.18 10.09 -0.91
CA GLY A 483 -6.31 9.00 0.05
C GLY A 483 -6.09 7.62 -0.58
N ALA A 484 -6.38 7.49 -1.88
CA ALA A 484 -6.15 6.26 -2.65
C ALA A 484 -4.70 6.07 -3.11
N VAL A 485 -3.83 7.08 -2.99
CA VAL A 485 -2.42 6.98 -3.41
C VAL A 485 -1.63 6.17 -2.39
N GLN A 486 -1.07 5.07 -2.89
CA GLN A 486 -0.33 4.10 -2.09
C GLN A 486 1.19 4.31 -2.21
N ARG A 487 1.94 3.80 -1.23
CA ARG A 487 3.40 3.92 -1.15
C ARG A 487 4.01 2.57 -0.79
N GLY A 488 4.59 1.87 -1.77
CA GLY A 488 5.34 0.63 -1.55
C GLY A 488 6.85 0.86 -1.41
N ASP A 489 7.47 0.22 -0.43
CA ASP A 489 8.92 0.16 -0.19
C ASP A 489 9.41 -1.31 -0.11
N PRO A 490 9.64 -1.98 -1.24
CA PRO A 490 9.95 -3.41 -1.27
C PRO A 490 11.24 -3.78 -0.51
N GLU A 491 12.14 -2.81 -0.32
CA GLU A 491 13.38 -3.02 0.44
C GLU A 491 13.07 -3.16 1.94
N MET A 492 12.19 -2.31 2.48
CA MET A 492 11.72 -2.41 3.87
C MET A 492 10.96 -3.72 4.10
N GLU A 493 10.09 -4.12 3.17
CA GLU A 493 9.40 -5.41 3.21
C GLU A 493 10.39 -6.57 3.27
N GLN A 494 11.49 -6.48 2.52
CA GLN A 494 12.53 -7.50 2.53
C GLN A 494 13.37 -7.49 3.82
N ARG A 495 13.61 -6.33 4.44
CA ARG A 495 14.19 -6.27 5.80
C ARG A 495 13.30 -6.97 6.81
N MET A 496 12.00 -6.70 6.76
CA MET A 496 11.01 -7.34 7.62
C MET A 496 10.94 -8.85 7.37
N ASN A 497 10.93 -9.30 6.12
CA ASN A 497 10.96 -10.72 5.78
C ASN A 497 12.20 -11.41 6.35
N ARG A 498 13.40 -10.80 6.27
CA ARG A 498 14.60 -11.36 6.89
C ARG A 498 14.50 -11.42 8.41
N ALA A 499 13.90 -10.43 9.06
CA ALA A 499 13.67 -10.42 10.50
C ALA A 499 12.67 -11.52 10.94
N VAL A 500 11.56 -11.70 10.21
CA VAL A 500 10.61 -12.79 10.44
C VAL A 500 11.27 -14.15 10.19
N ARG A 501 12.04 -14.29 9.11
CA ARG A 501 12.81 -15.50 8.80
C ARG A 501 13.81 -15.84 9.91
N ALA A 502 14.56 -14.86 10.42
CA ALA A 502 15.44 -15.05 11.56
C ALA A 502 14.72 -15.60 12.81
N CYS A 503 13.46 -15.21 13.03
CA CYS A 503 12.65 -15.73 14.13
C CYS A 503 12.23 -17.19 13.93
N ILE A 504 11.85 -17.60 12.71
CA ILE A 504 11.42 -18.98 12.44
C ILE A 504 12.58 -19.95 12.14
N GLU A 505 13.76 -19.42 11.81
CA GLU A 505 14.96 -20.19 11.47
C GLU A 505 15.89 -20.42 12.68
N THR A 506 15.65 -19.75 13.81
CA THR A 506 16.46 -19.89 15.04
C THR A 506 16.34 -21.27 15.67
N SER A 507 17.44 -21.77 16.24
CA SER A 507 17.45 -23.01 17.03
C SER A 507 16.96 -22.83 18.47
N ARG A 508 16.75 -21.58 18.92
CA ARG A 508 16.28 -21.25 20.29
C ARG A 508 14.77 -21.49 20.49
N GLY A 509 14.05 -21.74 19.40
CA GLY A 509 12.59 -21.70 19.37
C GLY A 509 12.09 -20.34 18.88
N ASN A 510 10.97 -20.37 18.17
CA ASN A 510 10.39 -19.19 17.54
C ASN A 510 9.78 -18.23 18.59
N PRO A 511 10.28 -16.97 18.69
CA PRO A 511 9.77 -15.96 19.64
C PRO A 511 8.38 -15.42 19.28
N ILE A 512 7.94 -15.62 18.04
CA ILE A 512 6.62 -15.17 17.56
C ILE A 512 5.55 -16.08 18.16
N CYS A 513 4.68 -15.51 18.98
CA CYS A 513 3.50 -16.20 19.50
C CYS A 513 2.35 -16.18 18.49
N SER A 514 2.13 -15.01 17.89
CA SER A 514 1.15 -14.77 16.83
C SER A 514 1.67 -13.60 15.99
N ILE A 515 1.38 -13.58 14.70
CA ILE A 515 1.75 -12.49 13.77
C ILE A 515 0.56 -12.24 12.84
N HIS A 516 0.36 -10.99 12.43
CA HIS A 516 -0.68 -10.58 11.51
C HIS A 516 -0.13 -9.47 10.60
N ASP A 517 -0.56 -9.45 9.34
CA ASP A 517 -0.25 -8.37 8.42
C ASP A 517 -0.91 -7.06 8.85
N GLN A 518 -0.34 -5.92 8.46
CA GLN A 518 -1.07 -4.67 8.45
C GLN A 518 -1.55 -4.35 7.02
N GLY A 519 -2.87 -4.22 6.89
CA GLY A 519 -3.55 -3.80 5.67
C GLY A 519 -4.64 -2.76 5.95
N ALA A 520 -5.85 -3.02 5.45
CA ALA A 520 -6.99 -2.11 5.59
C ALA A 520 -7.34 -1.82 7.06
N GLY A 521 -7.63 -0.55 7.36
CA GLY A 521 -7.90 -0.09 8.73
C GLY A 521 -6.68 0.06 9.64
N GLY A 522 -5.47 -0.21 9.15
CA GLY A 522 -4.22 0.15 9.81
C GLY A 522 -4.00 -0.51 11.18
N ASN A 523 -3.36 0.23 12.10
CA ASN A 523 -3.11 -0.20 13.48
C ASN A 523 -4.42 -0.56 14.20
N GLY A 524 -5.48 0.20 13.93
CA GLY A 524 -6.81 -0.01 14.50
C GLY A 524 -7.40 -1.35 14.16
N ASN A 525 -7.16 -1.92 12.98
CA ASN A 525 -7.62 -3.28 12.67
C ASN A 525 -6.68 -4.34 13.24
N VAL A 526 -5.40 -4.31 12.84
CA VAL A 526 -4.45 -5.40 13.12
C VAL A 526 -4.22 -5.61 14.62
N LEU A 527 -4.14 -4.54 15.42
CA LEU A 527 -3.87 -4.67 16.86
C LEU A 527 -5.08 -5.20 17.63
N LYS A 528 -6.30 -4.95 17.15
CA LYS A 528 -7.52 -5.53 17.75
C LYS A 528 -7.66 -7.01 17.42
N GLU A 529 -7.45 -7.40 16.16
CA GLU A 529 -7.50 -8.79 15.74
C GLU A 529 -6.44 -9.64 16.47
N LEU A 530 -5.23 -9.09 16.62
CA LEU A 530 -4.13 -9.75 17.30
C LEU A 530 -4.35 -9.91 18.82
N SER A 531 -5.02 -8.94 19.46
CA SER A 531 -5.25 -8.94 20.91
C SER A 531 -6.53 -9.66 21.33
N MET A 532 -7.39 -10.07 20.40
CA MET A 532 -8.63 -10.76 20.71
C MET A 532 -8.40 -12.19 21.24
N PRO A 533 -9.10 -12.63 22.32
CA PRO A 533 -10.14 -11.91 23.07
C PRO A 533 -9.62 -11.15 24.31
N ALA A 534 -8.31 -11.13 24.55
CA ALA A 534 -7.74 -10.65 25.80
C ALA A 534 -7.71 -9.12 25.93
N GLY A 535 -7.70 -8.37 24.84
CA GLY A 535 -7.54 -6.92 24.88
C GLY A 535 -6.08 -6.48 25.02
N ALA A 536 -5.84 -5.18 24.81
CA ALA A 536 -4.52 -4.57 24.91
C ALA A 536 -4.60 -3.06 25.22
N ILE A 537 -3.53 -2.55 25.83
CA ILE A 537 -3.26 -1.13 25.96
C ILE A 537 -2.09 -0.74 25.04
N ILE A 538 -2.29 0.29 24.24
CA ILE A 538 -1.38 0.77 23.20
C ILE A 538 -1.07 2.25 23.43
N TYR A 539 0.16 2.68 23.15
CA TYR A 539 0.62 4.06 23.38
C TYR A 539 1.05 4.72 22.07
N THR A 540 0.54 5.92 21.78
CA THR A 540 0.89 6.65 20.54
C THR A 540 2.37 7.04 20.49
N SER A 541 2.99 7.35 21.63
CA SER A 541 4.41 7.70 21.72
C SER A 541 5.36 6.58 21.31
N LYS A 542 4.89 5.32 21.34
CA LYS A 542 5.72 4.14 21.11
C LYS A 542 5.77 3.71 19.65
N PHE A 543 5.03 4.37 18.76
CA PHE A 543 5.15 4.15 17.31
C PHE A 543 6.26 5.04 16.74
N GLN A 544 7.11 4.49 15.89
CA GLN A 544 7.94 5.30 15.02
C GLN A 544 7.06 5.97 13.95
N VAL A 545 7.08 7.30 13.92
CA VAL A 545 6.35 8.11 12.94
C VAL A 545 7.31 8.62 11.87
N GLY A 546 6.95 8.41 10.60
CA GLY A 546 7.66 8.94 9.45
C GLY A 546 7.18 10.32 9.01
N ASP A 547 6.07 10.79 9.58
CA ASP A 547 5.51 12.13 9.40
C ASP A 547 5.16 12.73 10.78
N PRO A 548 5.85 13.80 11.24
CA PRO A 548 5.59 14.40 12.54
C PRO A 548 4.25 15.15 12.62
N THR A 549 3.58 15.39 11.49
CA THR A 549 2.29 16.10 11.42
C THR A 549 1.08 15.19 11.60
N LEU A 550 1.28 13.90 11.91
CA LEU A 550 0.22 12.92 12.09
C LEU A 550 -0.63 13.21 13.34
N SER A 551 -1.95 13.26 13.14
CA SER A 551 -2.95 13.21 14.22
C SER A 551 -3.04 11.82 14.84
N VAL A 552 -3.67 11.71 16.02
CA VAL A 552 -3.93 10.41 16.66
C VAL A 552 -4.76 9.50 15.77
N MET A 553 -5.76 10.07 15.10
CA MET A 553 -6.62 9.34 14.17
C MET A 553 -5.80 8.74 13.03
N GLU A 554 -4.84 9.49 12.48
CA GLU A 554 -3.98 9.01 11.40
C GLU A 554 -2.95 7.98 11.90
N ILE A 555 -2.40 8.13 13.11
CA ILE A 555 -1.53 7.10 13.70
C ILE A 555 -2.29 5.78 13.88
N TRP A 556 -3.54 5.84 14.31
CA TRP A 556 -4.37 4.66 14.53
C TRP A 556 -4.90 4.05 13.23
N GLY A 557 -5.31 4.88 12.28
CA GLY A 557 -6.09 4.47 11.11
C GLY A 557 -5.35 4.46 9.78
N ALA A 558 -4.08 4.88 9.72
CA ALA A 558 -3.31 4.86 8.47
C ALA A 558 -2.99 3.44 8.00
N GLU A 559 -3.13 3.22 6.69
CA GLU A 559 -2.84 1.96 6.00
C GLU A 559 -1.42 2.01 5.41
N TYR A 560 -0.45 2.42 6.22
CA TYR A 560 0.95 2.45 5.84
C TYR A 560 1.47 1.04 5.57
N GLN A 561 2.42 0.95 4.64
CA GLN A 561 2.89 -0.32 4.09
C GLN A 561 4.13 -0.85 4.83
N GLU A 562 4.50 -2.08 4.48
CA GLU A 562 5.66 -2.79 5.00
C GLU A 562 5.70 -2.92 6.52
N SER A 563 4.55 -3.22 7.13
CA SER A 563 4.44 -3.39 8.57
C SER A 563 3.58 -4.60 8.93
N ASN A 564 4.03 -5.38 9.92
CA ASN A 564 3.26 -6.45 10.55
C ASN A 564 3.07 -6.13 12.04
N ALA A 565 2.17 -6.84 12.70
CA ALA A 565 2.07 -6.83 14.16
C ALA A 565 2.27 -8.25 14.70
N LEU A 566 2.93 -8.40 15.85
CA LEU A 566 3.15 -9.69 16.49
C LEU A 566 3.00 -9.64 18.01
N LEU A 567 2.71 -10.80 18.59
CA LEU A 567 2.77 -11.04 20.02
C LEU A 567 4.05 -11.77 20.36
N SER A 568 4.72 -11.33 21.42
CA SER A 568 5.91 -11.99 21.96
C SER A 568 5.92 -12.00 23.48
N ARG A 569 6.74 -12.87 24.08
CA ARG A 569 6.97 -12.86 25.53
C ARG A 569 8.06 -11.87 25.88
N ALA A 570 8.03 -11.34 27.10
CA ALA A 570 9.00 -10.36 27.56
C ALA A 570 10.46 -10.87 27.50
N GLU A 571 10.67 -12.18 27.66
CA GLU A 571 11.98 -12.83 27.55
C GLU A 571 12.57 -12.83 26.12
N ASP A 572 11.71 -12.67 25.10
CA ASP A 572 12.11 -12.68 23.69
C ASP A 572 12.49 -11.29 23.16
N ARG A 573 12.23 -10.22 23.93
CA ARG A 573 12.45 -8.82 23.50
C ARG A 573 13.84 -8.57 22.97
N GLU A 574 14.85 -9.02 23.71
CA GLU A 574 16.25 -8.75 23.36
C GLU A 574 16.67 -9.50 22.10
N PHE A 575 16.16 -10.71 21.92
CA PHE A 575 16.38 -11.45 20.68
C PHE A 575 15.75 -10.73 19.49
N LEU A 576 14.49 -10.29 19.61
CA LEU A 576 13.81 -9.55 18.56
C LEU A 576 14.53 -8.24 18.20
N ARG A 577 14.99 -7.48 19.22
CA ARG A 577 15.80 -6.27 19.00
C ARG A 577 17.09 -6.58 18.24
N SER A 578 17.83 -7.60 18.67
CA SER A 578 19.09 -7.99 18.03
C SER A 578 18.91 -8.42 16.58
N VAL A 579 17.85 -9.18 16.27
CA VAL A 579 17.48 -9.56 14.90
C VAL A 579 17.17 -8.32 14.06
N CYS A 580 16.31 -7.44 14.58
CA CYS A 580 15.83 -6.27 13.85
C CYS A 580 16.95 -5.24 13.61
N GLU A 581 17.84 -5.03 14.59
CA GLU A 581 19.04 -4.20 14.44
C GLU A 581 19.96 -4.75 13.35
N ARG A 582 20.25 -6.05 13.36
CA ARG A 582 21.06 -6.70 12.32
C ARG A 582 20.44 -6.53 10.93
N GLU A 583 19.13 -6.71 10.82
CA GLU A 583 18.43 -6.63 9.53
C GLU A 583 18.04 -5.19 9.13
N LYS A 584 18.37 -4.20 9.96
CA LYS A 584 17.96 -2.79 9.82
C LYS A 584 16.45 -2.61 9.68
N CYS A 585 15.68 -3.51 10.28
CA CYS A 585 14.23 -3.49 10.31
C CYS A 585 13.76 -2.78 11.59
N PRO A 586 12.89 -1.77 11.52
CA PRO A 586 12.37 -1.16 12.73
C PRO A 586 11.46 -2.10 13.52
N ILE A 587 11.48 -1.94 14.85
CA ILE A 587 10.66 -2.72 15.79
C ILE A 587 10.23 -1.84 16.95
N ASP A 588 8.92 -1.83 17.21
CA ASP A 588 8.28 -0.97 18.22
C ASP A 588 7.44 -1.81 19.18
N PHE A 589 7.74 -1.75 20.46
CA PHE A 589 6.96 -2.41 21.52
C PHE A 589 5.83 -1.50 21.98
N VAL A 590 4.77 -1.43 21.17
CA VAL A 590 3.71 -0.40 21.26
C VAL A 590 2.76 -0.58 22.43
N GLY A 591 2.71 -1.76 23.05
CA GLY A 591 1.75 -2.05 24.10
C GLY A 591 1.87 -3.42 24.76
N LYS A 592 0.87 -3.75 25.58
CA LYS A 592 0.79 -5.03 26.29
C LYS A 592 -0.63 -5.58 26.29
N ILE A 593 -0.75 -6.90 26.31
CA ILE A 593 -2.02 -7.60 26.53
C ILE A 593 -2.49 -7.38 27.97
N THR A 594 -3.74 -6.94 28.13
CA THR A 594 -4.34 -6.54 29.42
C THR A 594 -5.21 -7.63 30.05
N GLY A 595 -5.80 -8.51 29.25
CA GLY A 595 -6.68 -9.59 29.73
C GLY A 595 -8.10 -9.14 30.13
N ASP A 596 -8.45 -7.87 29.93
CA ASP A 596 -9.75 -7.28 30.28
C ASP A 596 -10.74 -7.20 29.12
N GLY A 597 -10.34 -7.63 27.91
CA GLY A 597 -11.19 -7.64 26.72
C GLY A 597 -11.34 -6.29 26.02
N LYS A 598 -10.58 -5.27 26.43
CA LYS A 598 -10.63 -3.92 25.85
C LYS A 598 -9.45 -3.62 24.95
N ILE A 599 -9.66 -2.80 23.92
CA ILE A 599 -8.58 -2.12 23.22
C ILE A 599 -8.56 -0.66 23.66
N VAL A 600 -7.42 -0.23 24.20
CA VAL A 600 -7.21 1.15 24.68
C VAL A 600 -6.04 1.77 23.94
N LEU A 601 -6.24 2.95 23.34
CA LEU A 601 -5.18 3.78 22.79
C LEU A 601 -4.97 4.99 23.68
N VAL A 602 -3.78 5.13 24.25
CA VAL A 602 -3.36 6.27 25.06
C VAL A 602 -2.59 7.26 24.19
N ASP A 603 -3.03 8.53 24.14
CA ASP A 603 -2.21 9.60 23.56
C ASP A 603 -1.31 10.24 24.61
N ASP A 604 -0.05 9.82 24.65
CA ASP A 604 0.97 10.21 25.63
C ASP A 604 2.12 11.03 25.04
N ARG A 605 2.00 11.48 23.78
CA ARG A 605 3.07 12.19 23.04
C ARG A 605 3.53 13.49 23.71
N GLU A 606 2.63 14.26 24.29
CA GLU A 606 3.00 15.50 25.00
C GLU A 606 3.84 15.23 26.27
N GLN A 607 3.55 14.11 26.96
CA GLN A 607 4.24 13.72 28.20
C GLN A 607 5.59 13.07 27.89
N ALA A 608 5.65 12.24 26.85
CA ALA A 608 6.89 11.62 26.37
C ALA A 608 7.94 12.64 25.89
N GLY A 609 7.50 13.80 25.36
CA GLY A 609 8.40 14.89 24.99
C GLY A 609 9.00 15.67 26.19
N ALA A 610 8.42 15.53 27.39
CA ALA A 610 8.83 16.25 28.59
C ALA A 610 9.75 15.43 29.53
N GLU A 611 9.78 14.10 29.41
CA GLU A 611 10.59 13.22 30.25
C GLU A 611 11.74 12.58 29.44
N GLY A 612 12.98 12.96 29.75
CA GLY A 612 14.17 12.38 29.11
C GLY A 612 14.41 10.92 29.51
N SER A 613 14.47 10.02 28.52
CA SER A 613 15.14 8.70 28.54
C SER A 613 14.90 7.75 29.73
N GLY A 614 13.81 7.89 30.48
CA GLY A 614 13.36 6.91 31.48
C GLY A 614 12.25 6.02 30.92
N GLU A 615 12.13 4.77 31.38
CA GLU A 615 10.92 3.97 31.12
C GLU A 615 9.72 4.70 31.75
N PRO A 616 8.69 5.08 30.96
CA PRO A 616 7.51 5.73 31.51
C PRO A 616 6.81 4.77 32.47
N ASP A 617 6.34 5.30 33.60
CA ASP A 617 5.56 4.56 34.59
C ASP A 617 4.35 3.87 33.91
N THR A 618 4.46 2.56 33.71
CA THR A 618 3.43 1.73 33.06
C THR A 618 2.27 1.39 34.00
N SER A 619 2.17 2.01 35.18
CA SER A 619 1.01 1.81 36.04
C SER A 619 -0.22 2.47 35.40
N PRO A 620 -1.35 1.74 35.26
CA PRO A 620 -2.59 2.35 34.80
C PRO A 620 -3.02 3.37 35.85
N ARG A 621 -2.81 4.66 35.57
CA ARG A 621 -3.48 5.72 36.32
C ARG A 621 -4.95 5.68 35.93
N CYS A 622 -5.72 4.89 36.68
CA CYS A 622 -7.17 5.01 36.74
C CYS A 622 -7.53 6.40 37.29
N GLY A 623 -7.64 7.39 36.41
CA GLY A 623 -8.05 8.75 36.75
C GLY A 623 -8.35 9.60 35.50
N GLU A 624 -9.64 9.74 35.19
CA GLU A 624 -10.32 10.83 34.45
C GLU A 624 -9.83 11.35 33.07
N THR A 625 -8.73 10.87 32.50
CA THR A 625 -8.35 11.26 31.12
C THR A 625 -9.05 10.39 30.08
N ARG A 626 -9.83 11.02 29.19
CA ARG A 626 -10.50 10.31 28.12
C ARG A 626 -9.50 9.82 27.07
N HIS A 627 -9.47 8.52 26.83
CA HIS A 627 -8.60 7.93 25.81
C HIS A 627 -9.19 8.10 24.39
N PRO A 628 -8.34 8.35 23.37
CA PRO A 628 -8.74 8.36 21.98
C PRO A 628 -9.51 7.10 21.56
N VAL A 629 -9.13 5.93 22.05
CA VAL A 629 -9.87 4.66 21.86
C VAL A 629 -10.03 3.98 23.20
N ASP A 630 -11.25 3.57 23.55
CA ASP A 630 -11.58 2.72 24.70
C ASP A 630 -12.81 1.88 24.34
N LEU A 631 -12.56 0.80 23.59
CA LEU A 631 -13.60 -0.06 23.02
C LEU A 631 -13.49 -1.48 23.60
N GLU A 632 -14.62 -2.04 24.02
CA GLU A 632 -14.70 -3.49 24.25
C GLU A 632 -14.54 -4.20 22.90
N LEU A 633 -13.69 -5.21 22.82
CA LEU A 633 -13.47 -5.95 21.57
C LEU A 633 -14.77 -6.60 21.06
N ASP A 634 -15.66 -7.00 21.97
CA ASP A 634 -16.98 -7.56 21.64
C ASP A 634 -17.91 -6.57 20.92
N TRP A 635 -17.70 -5.25 21.08
CA TRP A 635 -18.50 -4.23 20.38
C TRP A 635 -18.13 -4.10 18.91
N VAL A 636 -16.91 -4.49 18.54
CA VAL A 636 -16.32 -4.23 17.21
C VAL A 636 -16.11 -5.54 16.45
N ILE A 637 -15.45 -6.52 17.08
CA ILE A 637 -15.09 -7.80 16.46
C ILE A 637 -16.11 -8.91 16.79
N GLY A 638 -16.90 -8.73 17.85
CA GLY A 638 -17.95 -9.67 18.27
C GLY A 638 -19.03 -9.97 17.22
N LYS A 639 -19.99 -10.83 17.59
CA LYS A 639 -21.06 -11.27 16.69
C LYS A 639 -22.10 -10.17 16.48
N MET A 640 -21.85 -9.32 15.48
CA MET A 640 -22.81 -8.31 15.02
C MET A 640 -23.98 -8.96 14.24
N PRO A 641 -25.18 -8.35 14.24
CA PRO A 641 -26.29 -8.84 13.44
C PRO A 641 -25.95 -8.85 11.94
N GLN A 642 -26.36 -9.90 11.21
CA GLN A 642 -26.12 -9.98 9.77
C GLN A 642 -26.94 -8.93 8.99
N LYS A 643 -26.32 -8.28 8.01
CA LYS A 643 -27.02 -7.46 7.00
C LYS A 643 -27.84 -8.36 6.05
N LYS A 644 -28.92 -7.81 5.50
CA LYS A 644 -29.84 -8.49 4.57
C LYS A 644 -29.72 -7.91 3.17
N PHE A 645 -29.59 -8.78 2.17
CA PHE A 645 -29.47 -8.38 0.77
C PHE A 645 -30.58 -9.04 -0.06
N VAL A 646 -31.27 -8.23 -0.86
CA VAL A 646 -32.35 -8.69 -1.75
C VAL A 646 -31.88 -8.60 -3.20
N LEU A 647 -31.84 -9.74 -3.87
CA LEU A 647 -31.34 -9.88 -5.24
C LEU A 647 -32.47 -10.36 -6.16
N ASN A 648 -32.58 -9.76 -7.34
CA ASN A 648 -33.52 -10.16 -8.37
C ASN A 648 -32.75 -10.63 -9.61
N GLY A 649 -33.15 -11.78 -10.15
CA GLY A 649 -32.56 -12.35 -11.35
C GLY A 649 -32.93 -11.50 -12.57
N MET A 650 -31.93 -11.18 -13.38
CA MET A 650 -32.11 -10.53 -14.67
C MET A 650 -31.75 -11.52 -15.78
N LYS A 651 -32.59 -11.59 -16.83
CA LYS A 651 -32.27 -12.36 -18.04
C LYS A 651 -31.50 -11.46 -19.00
N PRO A 652 -30.26 -11.80 -19.41
CA PRO A 652 -29.52 -11.00 -20.37
C PRO A 652 -30.21 -11.04 -21.74
N THR A 653 -30.20 -9.90 -22.45
CA THR A 653 -30.61 -9.87 -23.87
C THR A 653 -29.45 -10.39 -24.71
N LEU A 654 -29.67 -11.49 -25.43
CA LEU A 654 -28.66 -12.13 -26.26
C LEU A 654 -29.01 -11.98 -27.75
N LEU A 655 -28.02 -11.67 -28.57
CA LEU A 655 -28.14 -11.71 -30.03
C LEU A 655 -27.39 -12.92 -30.60
N PRO A 656 -27.88 -13.55 -31.69
CA PRO A 656 -27.11 -14.56 -32.41
C PRO A 656 -25.77 -13.99 -32.88
N LEU A 657 -24.71 -14.79 -32.77
CA LEU A 657 -23.39 -14.42 -33.31
C LEU A 657 -23.51 -14.21 -34.82
N THR A 658 -23.22 -13.00 -35.27
CA THR A 658 -23.19 -12.63 -36.68
C THR A 658 -21.77 -12.27 -37.05
N LEU A 659 -21.17 -13.03 -37.97
CA LEU A 659 -19.84 -12.75 -38.49
C LEU A 659 -19.97 -11.80 -39.70
N PRO A 660 -19.03 -10.86 -39.90
CA PRO A 660 -18.97 -10.08 -41.13
C PRO A 660 -18.89 -11.00 -42.35
N ALA A 661 -19.66 -10.71 -43.40
CA ALA A 661 -19.75 -11.57 -44.59
C ALA A 661 -18.41 -11.74 -45.32
N ASP A 662 -17.52 -10.77 -45.18
CA ASP A 662 -16.19 -10.69 -45.78
C ASP A 662 -15.05 -11.14 -44.83
N LEU A 663 -15.37 -11.60 -43.61
CA LEU A 663 -14.36 -12.02 -42.65
C LEU A 663 -13.67 -13.32 -43.10
N SER A 664 -12.41 -13.22 -43.54
CA SER A 664 -11.60 -14.39 -43.82
C SER A 664 -11.04 -15.03 -42.54
N VAL A 665 -10.69 -16.32 -42.60
CA VAL A 665 -10.00 -17.02 -41.48
C VAL A 665 -8.68 -16.33 -41.14
N ARG A 666 -7.95 -15.83 -42.15
CA ARG A 666 -6.69 -15.11 -41.95
C ARG A 666 -6.91 -13.81 -41.18
N ASP A 667 -7.96 -13.06 -41.50
CA ASP A 667 -8.28 -11.82 -40.80
C ASP A 667 -8.77 -12.09 -39.38
N ALA A 668 -9.61 -13.12 -39.18
CA ALA A 668 -10.03 -13.56 -37.85
C ALA A 668 -8.83 -13.96 -36.99
N LEU A 669 -7.91 -14.75 -37.53
CA LEU A 669 -6.68 -15.15 -36.83
C LEU A 669 -5.81 -13.93 -36.49
N SER A 670 -5.64 -13.01 -37.44
CA SER A 670 -4.89 -11.75 -37.22
C SER A 670 -5.47 -10.95 -36.06
N ARG A 671 -6.79 -10.76 -36.03
CA ARG A 671 -7.50 -10.06 -34.95
C ARG A 671 -7.34 -10.78 -33.60
N VAL A 672 -7.54 -12.09 -33.57
CA VAL A 672 -7.42 -12.89 -32.34
C VAL A 672 -6.00 -12.82 -31.77
N LEU A 673 -4.96 -12.90 -32.60
CA LEU A 673 -3.57 -12.84 -32.15
C LEU A 673 -3.15 -11.44 -31.64
N ARG A 674 -3.87 -10.38 -32.02
CA ARG A 674 -3.65 -9.00 -31.51
C ARG A 674 -4.44 -8.69 -30.24
N LEU A 675 -5.46 -9.48 -29.91
CA LEU A 675 -6.19 -9.31 -28.66
C LEU A 675 -5.24 -9.49 -27.46
N PRO A 676 -5.07 -8.51 -26.55
CA PRO A 676 -4.16 -8.61 -25.41
C PRO A 676 -4.37 -9.87 -24.57
N SER A 677 -5.61 -10.37 -24.48
CA SER A 677 -5.96 -11.63 -23.82
C SER A 677 -5.24 -12.85 -24.41
N VAL A 678 -4.98 -12.87 -25.73
CA VAL A 678 -4.37 -14.00 -26.46
C VAL A 678 -2.92 -13.74 -26.83
N ALA A 679 -2.58 -12.49 -27.17
CA ALA A 679 -1.26 -12.07 -27.61
C ALA A 679 -0.14 -12.49 -26.63
N SER A 680 1.11 -12.48 -27.14
CA SER A 680 2.30 -12.77 -26.34
C SER A 680 2.38 -11.88 -25.09
N LYS A 681 2.63 -12.50 -23.93
CA LYS A 681 2.77 -11.79 -22.64
C LYS A 681 4.23 -11.41 -22.33
N ARG A 682 5.14 -11.44 -23.32
CA ARG A 682 6.56 -11.10 -23.13
C ARG A 682 6.77 -9.74 -22.47
N TYR A 683 5.90 -8.77 -22.74
CA TYR A 683 5.96 -7.45 -22.11
C TYR A 683 5.72 -7.51 -20.59
N LEU A 684 4.99 -8.50 -20.07
CA LEU A 684 4.80 -8.74 -18.64
C LEU A 684 5.93 -9.59 -18.05
N THR A 685 6.36 -10.62 -18.77
CA THR A 685 7.28 -11.61 -18.22
C THR A 685 8.74 -11.16 -18.27
N ASN A 686 9.17 -10.40 -19.28
CA ASN A 686 10.60 -10.12 -19.47
C ASN A 686 11.19 -9.09 -18.50
N LYS A 687 10.34 -8.33 -17.80
CA LYS A 687 10.76 -7.29 -16.86
C LYS A 687 10.87 -7.78 -15.41
N VAL A 688 10.43 -9.01 -15.13
CA VAL A 688 10.36 -9.56 -13.78
C VAL A 688 11.33 -10.73 -13.59
N ASP A 689 11.89 -10.82 -12.39
CA ASP A 689 12.72 -11.94 -11.95
C ASP A 689 11.87 -13.22 -11.91
N ARG A 690 12.46 -14.31 -12.38
CA ARG A 690 11.87 -15.66 -12.46
C ARG A 690 12.87 -16.74 -12.05
N SER A 691 13.85 -16.38 -11.23
CA SER A 691 14.99 -17.25 -10.91
C SER A 691 15.55 -17.05 -9.50
N VAL A 692 15.35 -15.87 -8.89
CA VAL A 692 15.68 -15.63 -7.48
C VAL A 692 15.04 -16.71 -6.61
N THR A 693 15.73 -17.10 -5.52
CA THR A 693 15.59 -18.33 -4.70
C THR A 693 16.35 -19.57 -5.17
N GLY A 694 16.55 -19.75 -6.48
CA GLY A 694 17.12 -21.01 -7.02
C GLY A 694 16.20 -22.23 -6.90
N LEU A 695 14.92 -22.03 -6.57
CA LEU A 695 13.89 -23.08 -6.44
C LEU A 695 12.97 -23.19 -7.65
N VAL A 696 13.11 -22.29 -8.63
CA VAL A 696 12.25 -22.21 -9.80
C VAL A 696 12.64 -23.29 -10.82
N VAL A 697 11.67 -24.15 -11.17
CA VAL A 697 11.85 -25.19 -12.19
C VAL A 697 11.20 -24.82 -13.52
N GLN A 698 10.03 -24.16 -13.49
CA GLN A 698 9.21 -23.87 -14.69
C GLN A 698 8.57 -22.49 -14.64
#